data_AF-A0A954PPV4-F1
#
_entry.id   AF-A0A954PPV4-F1
#
_cell.length_a   1.000
_cell.length_b   1.000
_cell.length_c   1.000
_cell.angle_alpha   90.00
_cell.angle_beta   90.00
_cell.angle_gamma   90.00
#
_symmetry.space_group_name_H-M   'P 1'
#
loop_
_entity.id
_entity.type
_entity.pdbx_description
1 polymer ?
#
loop_
_entity_poly.entity_id
_entity_poly.type
_entity_poly.pdbx_seq_one_letter_code
_entity_poly.pdbx_strand_id
1 'polypeptide(L)'
;LNSAFTATQSGKATRSDATPGGVAERSWDGGPSPIDQLLDRAQRRAGVRPLAAAAEAIWLRRVTLDLTGIPPTPQALQEFQRDRSPQRKTRVVDALLASSDYGQRWGRHWMDVWRYSDWDGYKQQLRGSQRHIWHWRDWIIESLNKNKPYDQMIMEMLAGDELAPTDPQVLRATGFIARNYHKSNRNIQLDALVEHTGKAFLGLTFNCAKCHDHKFDPIEQRSFYAMRAVFEPHGIRTDQLPGQSDVALAGLPRAYDAQLDTPTYMFLRGDEKLPLEDDPVAAEMLDWIPSDFQPTPVDLPLESYYPELSQTAHRNQMAEKQQAVRRAYEAWQEGLAKKELPLAEAGAESDIAAQEKQLVEQQRLAFALQVATADSLAYSARYAAERAKYTPSTKGELRASLARVAARVEHEQQRLVGQQKVFLQTQALDAARNSSEAVAAKRQAAIDKASKALSEAEEQLAKLPVTLDCDCEKYTPLGAPAPAKSSGRRLALARWIVDPRNPLTARVAVNHIWMRHFGRPLVENVFDFGLRSPEPKLVEVLDWLACELVDSGWDLKHLHRLIVLSDAYSRASSVGERQSENIALDPDNDLLWRFNVQRLDAEQIRDSLLAVAGELDGSLSGPDIDFELGEKIPRRSLYFRHAYEKQMPMMVLFDAASPNDCYRRRPSI
;
A
#
# COMPACT_ATOMS: atom_id res chain seq x y z
N LEU A 1 -7.28 -1.42 -29.78
CA LEU A 1 -6.48 -1.90 -30.94
C LEU A 1 -7.18 -1.68 -32.28
N ASN A 2 -8.45 -2.06 -32.46
CA ASN A 2 -9.18 -1.87 -33.74
C ASN A 2 -9.28 -0.40 -34.25
N SER A 3 -9.34 0.61 -33.37
CA SER A 3 -9.26 2.03 -33.76
C SER A 3 -7.83 2.63 -33.71
N ALA A 4 -6.89 1.97 -33.02
CA ALA A 4 -5.49 2.39 -32.98
C ALA A 4 -4.77 2.05 -34.30
N PHE A 5 -5.19 0.98 -34.98
CA PHE A 5 -4.70 0.61 -36.31
C PHE A 5 -5.21 1.52 -37.44
N THR A 6 -6.33 2.24 -37.25
CA THR A 6 -6.87 3.17 -38.26
C THR A 6 -6.43 4.63 -38.05
N ALA A 7 -6.03 5.00 -36.83
CA ALA A 7 -5.60 6.37 -36.51
C ALA A 7 -4.17 6.72 -37.01
N THR A 8 -3.39 5.76 -37.51
CA THR A 8 -2.02 6.01 -37.98
C THR A 8 -1.92 6.71 -39.34
N GLN A 9 -3.03 7.08 -39.99
CA GLN A 9 -2.99 7.73 -41.31
C GLN A 9 -3.47 9.19 -41.40
N SER A 10 -3.77 9.90 -40.30
CA SER A 10 -4.12 11.32 -40.43
C SER A 10 -3.73 12.18 -39.23
N GLY A 11 -2.80 13.12 -39.48
CA GLY A 11 -2.63 14.32 -38.65
C GLY A 11 -1.33 14.37 -37.84
N LYS A 12 -0.21 14.67 -38.50
CA LYS A 12 0.95 15.28 -37.82
C LYS A 12 0.55 16.68 -37.36
N ALA A 13 0.29 16.86 -36.06
CA ALA A 13 0.36 18.17 -35.43
C ALA A 13 1.63 18.20 -34.56
N THR A 14 2.67 18.86 -35.07
CA THR A 14 3.90 19.15 -34.33
C THR A 14 3.61 20.11 -33.19
N ARG A 15 3.95 19.74 -31.94
CA ARG A 15 3.90 20.65 -30.79
C ARG A 15 5.29 21.22 -30.56
N SER A 16 5.40 22.55 -30.59
CA SER A 16 6.60 23.29 -30.19
C SER A 16 6.73 23.31 -28.67
N ASP A 17 7.98 23.24 -28.20
CA ASP A 17 8.38 23.34 -26.80
C ASP A 17 7.69 24.51 -26.07
N ALA A 18 6.86 24.17 -25.08
CA ALA A 18 6.34 25.12 -24.10
C ALA A 18 6.46 24.48 -22.71
N THR A 19 7.19 25.17 -21.84
CA THR A 19 7.40 24.89 -20.42
C THR A 19 6.10 24.68 -19.63
N PRO A 20 6.12 23.91 -18.52
CA PRO A 20 4.94 23.59 -17.72
C PRO A 20 4.50 24.80 -16.89
N GLY A 21 3.47 25.50 -17.35
CA GLY A 21 2.87 26.63 -16.63
C GLY A 21 1.37 26.72 -16.89
N GLY A 22 0.58 26.50 -15.83
CA GLY A 22 -0.83 26.87 -15.70
C GLY A 22 -1.80 26.13 -16.64
N VAL A 23 -2.44 25.06 -16.15
CA VAL A 23 -3.64 24.52 -16.77
C VAL A 23 -4.75 25.55 -16.58
N ALA A 24 -5.13 26.26 -17.64
CA ALA A 24 -6.30 27.11 -17.63
C ALA A 24 -7.55 26.24 -17.44
N GLU A 25 -8.36 26.52 -16.42
CA GLU A 25 -9.68 25.89 -16.23
C GLU A 25 -10.52 26.08 -17.50
N ARG A 26 -10.65 25.04 -18.32
CA ARG A 26 -11.67 25.00 -19.38
C ARG A 26 -13.02 24.76 -18.70
N SER A 27 -13.62 25.81 -18.16
CA SER A 27 -14.98 25.72 -17.64
C SER A 27 -15.95 25.63 -18.82
N TRP A 28 -16.58 24.47 -19.00
CA TRP A 28 -17.66 24.32 -19.94
C TRP A 28 -18.88 25.15 -19.48
N ASP A 29 -19.25 26.15 -20.28
CA ASP A 29 -19.99 27.37 -19.93
C ASP A 29 -21.41 27.43 -20.54
N GLY A 30 -22.06 26.28 -20.67
CA GLY A 30 -23.53 26.20 -20.85
C GLY A 30 -24.05 25.91 -22.27
N GLY A 31 -23.22 25.34 -23.16
CA GLY A 31 -23.70 24.69 -24.40
C GLY A 31 -24.36 23.31 -24.14
N PRO A 32 -24.58 22.46 -25.16
CA PRO A 32 -24.83 21.02 -24.99
C PRO A 32 -23.51 20.25 -24.80
N SER A 33 -23.45 19.32 -23.83
CA SER A 33 -22.19 18.68 -23.43
C SER A 33 -21.55 17.98 -24.63
N PRO A 34 -20.22 17.97 -24.80
CA PRO A 34 -19.58 17.22 -25.88
C PRO A 34 -20.01 15.74 -25.88
N ILE A 35 -20.23 15.15 -24.69
CA ILE A 35 -20.80 13.81 -24.53
C ILE A 35 -22.17 13.72 -25.21
N ASP A 36 -23.06 14.67 -24.93
CA ASP A 36 -24.41 14.70 -25.48
C ASP A 36 -24.40 14.94 -26.99
N GLN A 37 -23.51 15.78 -27.51
CA GLN A 37 -23.36 16.00 -28.95
C GLN A 37 -22.90 14.75 -29.70
N LEU A 38 -22.03 13.93 -29.09
CA LEU A 38 -21.56 12.67 -29.65
C LEU A 38 -22.66 11.60 -29.60
N LEU A 39 -23.37 11.51 -28.47
CA LEU A 39 -24.51 10.60 -28.30
C LEU A 39 -25.65 10.96 -29.27
N ASP A 40 -25.99 12.23 -29.41
CA ASP A 40 -27.04 12.71 -30.31
C ASP A 40 -26.75 12.33 -31.76
N ARG A 41 -25.48 12.39 -32.19
CA ARG A 41 -25.06 11.92 -33.52
C ARG A 41 -25.33 10.43 -33.69
N ALA A 42 -24.95 9.60 -32.73
CA ALA A 42 -25.19 8.16 -32.77
C ALA A 42 -26.70 7.82 -32.76
N GLN A 43 -27.47 8.49 -31.89
CA GLN A 43 -28.92 8.31 -31.77
C GLN A 43 -29.66 8.70 -33.04
N ARG A 44 -29.32 9.84 -33.66
CA ARG A 44 -29.92 10.27 -34.94
C ARG A 44 -29.62 9.30 -36.07
N ARG A 45 -28.40 8.77 -36.15
CA ARG A 45 -28.03 7.72 -37.13
C ARG A 45 -28.88 6.47 -36.97
N ALA A 46 -29.21 6.09 -35.73
CA ALA A 46 -30.03 4.92 -35.41
C ALA A 46 -31.55 5.18 -35.37
N GLY A 47 -32.00 6.42 -35.57
CA GLY A 47 -33.42 6.80 -35.46
C GLY A 47 -33.98 6.79 -34.02
N VAL A 48 -33.12 6.69 -33.01
CA VAL A 48 -33.49 6.61 -31.59
C VAL A 48 -33.71 8.01 -31.02
N ARG A 49 -34.74 8.18 -30.18
CA ARG A 49 -35.08 9.46 -29.54
C ARG A 49 -34.90 9.41 -28.03
N PRO A 50 -34.01 10.20 -27.42
CA PRO A 50 -33.79 10.12 -25.98
C PRO A 50 -35.04 10.53 -25.18
N LEU A 51 -35.22 9.91 -24.02
CA LEU A 51 -36.24 10.31 -23.05
C LEU A 51 -35.90 11.66 -22.42
N ALA A 52 -36.95 12.34 -21.94
CA ALA A 52 -36.81 13.55 -21.14
C ALA A 52 -36.04 13.30 -19.84
N ALA A 53 -35.59 14.38 -19.21
CA ALA A 53 -34.92 14.34 -17.92
C ALA A 53 -35.81 13.69 -16.85
N ALA A 54 -35.19 12.96 -15.92
CA ALA A 54 -35.85 12.42 -14.74
C ALA A 54 -36.34 13.55 -13.82
N ALA A 55 -37.28 13.22 -12.92
CA ALA A 55 -37.65 14.11 -11.83
C ALA A 55 -36.41 14.53 -11.02
N GLU A 56 -36.39 15.78 -10.56
CA GLU A 56 -35.23 16.37 -9.86
C GLU A 56 -34.77 15.56 -8.65
N ALA A 57 -35.71 14.99 -7.89
CA ALA A 57 -35.42 14.13 -6.74
C ALA A 57 -34.70 12.83 -7.15
N ILE A 58 -35.04 12.26 -8.33
CA ILE A 58 -34.39 11.06 -8.85
C ILE A 58 -32.95 11.38 -9.27
N TRP A 59 -32.75 12.50 -9.99
CA TRP A 59 -31.41 12.96 -10.37
C TRP A 59 -30.54 13.21 -9.15
N LEU A 60 -31.04 13.94 -8.14
CA LEU A 60 -30.30 14.23 -6.92
C LEU A 60 -29.91 12.95 -6.16
N ARG A 61 -30.85 12.02 -5.98
CA ARG A 61 -30.57 10.75 -5.32
C ARG A 61 -29.49 9.95 -6.04
N ARG A 62 -29.59 9.88 -7.37
CA ARG A 62 -28.65 9.15 -8.24
C ARG A 62 -27.24 9.72 -8.13
N VAL A 63 -27.08 11.03 -8.37
CA VAL A 63 -25.75 11.67 -8.33
C VAL A 63 -25.10 11.62 -6.95
N THR A 64 -25.90 11.74 -5.88
CA THR A 64 -25.38 11.64 -4.51
C THR A 64 -24.87 10.22 -4.22
N LEU A 65 -25.65 9.19 -4.57
CA LEU A 65 -25.25 7.79 -4.39
C LEU A 65 -24.04 7.40 -5.25
N ASP A 66 -23.98 7.86 -6.50
CA ASP A 66 -22.88 7.53 -7.42
C ASP A 66 -21.57 8.19 -6.98
N LEU A 67 -21.62 9.45 -6.53
CA LEU A 67 -20.43 10.20 -6.13
C LEU A 67 -19.97 9.89 -4.70
N THR A 68 -20.88 9.63 -3.74
CA THR A 68 -20.53 9.52 -2.31
C THR A 68 -20.89 8.17 -1.67
N GLY A 69 -21.70 7.36 -2.35
CA GLY A 69 -22.20 6.09 -1.81
C GLY A 69 -23.29 6.21 -0.74
N ILE A 70 -23.74 7.43 -0.43
CA ILE A 70 -24.72 7.74 0.63
C ILE A 70 -25.90 8.51 -0.01
N PRO A 71 -27.15 8.29 0.41
CA PRO A 71 -28.30 9.01 -0.11
C PRO A 71 -28.31 10.48 0.37
N PRO A 72 -28.96 11.40 -0.36
CA PRO A 72 -29.11 12.77 0.08
C PRO A 72 -30.00 12.83 1.33
N THR A 73 -29.70 13.77 2.24
CA THR A 73 -30.56 14.00 3.41
C THR A 73 -31.90 14.60 2.98
N PRO A 74 -32.97 14.43 3.79
CA PRO A 74 -34.26 15.09 3.52
C PRO A 74 -34.12 16.62 3.40
N GLN A 75 -33.24 17.22 4.19
CA GLN A 75 -32.93 18.66 4.12
C GLN A 75 -32.29 19.04 2.79
N ALA A 76 -31.27 18.31 2.34
CA ALA A 76 -30.60 18.56 1.07
C ALA A 76 -31.58 18.46 -0.12
N LEU A 77 -32.52 17.52 -0.07
CA LEU A 77 -33.58 17.40 -1.07
C LEU A 77 -34.50 18.64 -1.09
N GLN A 78 -34.93 19.13 0.08
CA GLN A 78 -35.76 20.32 0.17
C GLN A 78 -35.03 21.58 -0.31
N GLU A 79 -33.76 21.72 0.05
CA GLU A 79 -32.91 22.84 -0.39
C GLU A 79 -32.73 22.83 -1.91
N PHE A 80 -32.42 21.67 -2.49
CA PHE A 80 -32.30 21.52 -3.94
C PHE A 80 -33.59 21.84 -4.69
N GLN A 81 -34.75 21.43 -4.15
CA GLN A 81 -36.06 21.73 -4.74
C GLN A 81 -36.45 23.21 -4.63
N ARG A 82 -35.91 23.95 -3.64
CA ARG A 82 -36.14 25.40 -3.48
C ARG A 82 -35.21 26.22 -4.36
N ASP A 83 -34.01 25.72 -4.65
CA ASP A 83 -33.06 26.38 -5.53
C ASP A 83 -33.58 26.39 -6.98
N ARG A 84 -33.85 27.57 -7.52
CA ARG A 84 -34.27 27.77 -8.92
C ARG A 84 -33.14 28.25 -9.82
N SER A 85 -31.92 28.35 -9.28
CA SER A 85 -30.75 28.78 -10.04
C SER A 85 -30.47 27.85 -11.22
N PRO A 86 -30.01 28.38 -12.37
CA PRO A 86 -29.52 27.56 -13.46
C PRO A 86 -28.28 26.72 -13.08
N GLN A 87 -27.50 27.14 -12.07
CA GLN A 87 -26.30 26.41 -11.62
C GLN A 87 -26.58 25.42 -10.47
N ARG A 88 -27.84 25.16 -10.10
CA ARG A 88 -28.17 24.30 -8.93
C ARG A 88 -27.54 22.92 -9.01
N LYS A 89 -27.59 22.27 -10.18
CA LYS A 89 -27.00 20.94 -10.39
C LYS A 89 -25.49 20.97 -10.28
N THR A 90 -24.86 21.96 -10.90
CA THR A 90 -23.41 22.18 -10.84
C THR A 90 -22.93 22.35 -9.41
N ARG A 91 -23.59 23.21 -8.62
CA ARG A 91 -23.25 23.41 -7.20
C ARG A 91 -23.36 22.13 -6.37
N VAL A 92 -24.39 21.32 -6.60
CA VAL A 92 -24.53 20.01 -5.94
C VAL A 92 -23.37 19.10 -6.31
N VAL A 93 -23.04 18.97 -7.60
CA VAL A 93 -21.95 18.11 -8.07
C VAL A 93 -20.61 18.57 -7.50
N ASP A 94 -20.32 19.86 -7.54
CA ASP A 94 -19.08 20.43 -7.01
C ASP A 94 -18.96 20.18 -5.50
N ALA A 95 -20.05 20.32 -4.75
CA ALA A 95 -20.09 20.01 -3.32
C ALA A 95 -19.87 18.50 -3.03
N LEU A 96 -20.46 17.61 -3.83
CA LEU A 96 -20.28 16.16 -3.68
C LEU A 96 -18.85 15.73 -4.01
N LEU A 97 -18.25 16.28 -5.07
CA LEU A 97 -16.86 16.02 -5.44
C LEU A 97 -15.85 16.59 -4.43
N ALA A 98 -16.22 17.65 -3.70
CA ALA A 98 -15.42 18.21 -2.61
C ALA A 98 -15.56 17.42 -1.29
N SER A 99 -16.61 16.61 -1.11
CA SER A 99 -16.83 15.81 0.09
C SER A 99 -15.77 14.72 0.27
N SER A 100 -15.37 14.43 1.51
CA SER A 100 -14.50 13.29 1.82
C SER A 100 -15.12 11.93 1.48
N ASP A 101 -16.45 11.86 1.39
CA ASP A 101 -17.17 10.65 0.99
C ASP A 101 -16.94 10.27 -0.46
N TYR A 102 -16.56 11.23 -1.32
CA TYR A 102 -16.17 10.96 -2.70
C TYR A 102 -14.98 9.99 -2.75
N GLY A 103 -13.89 10.30 -2.03
CA GLY A 103 -12.69 9.46 -2.01
C GLY A 103 -12.96 8.08 -1.42
N GLN A 104 -13.89 7.95 -0.47
CA GLN A 104 -14.29 6.64 0.08
C GLN A 104 -15.08 5.82 -0.96
N ARG A 105 -16.06 6.43 -1.63
CA ARG A 105 -16.85 5.76 -2.68
C ARG A 105 -15.96 5.36 -3.86
N TRP A 106 -15.19 6.30 -4.39
CA TRP A 106 -14.35 6.06 -5.56
C TRP A 106 -13.09 5.27 -5.23
N GLY A 107 -12.58 5.35 -4.01
CA GLY A 107 -11.48 4.50 -3.54
C GLY A 107 -11.86 3.03 -3.56
N ARG A 108 -13.08 2.67 -3.12
CA ARG A 108 -13.56 1.29 -3.25
C ARG A 108 -13.78 0.89 -4.73
N HIS A 109 -14.19 1.82 -5.59
CA HIS A 109 -14.25 1.61 -7.04
C HIS A 109 -12.91 1.33 -7.69
N TRP A 110 -11.85 1.98 -7.25
CA TRP A 110 -10.53 1.73 -7.77
C TRP A 110 -9.88 0.49 -7.18
N MET A 111 -10.19 0.10 -5.94
CA MET A 111 -9.75 -1.19 -5.39
C MET A 111 -10.38 -2.41 -6.08
N ASP A 112 -11.53 -2.27 -6.75
CA ASP A 112 -12.03 -3.31 -7.66
C ASP A 112 -11.06 -3.56 -8.83
N VAL A 113 -10.35 -2.51 -9.29
CA VAL A 113 -9.43 -2.54 -10.46
C VAL A 113 -7.99 -2.84 -10.03
N TRP A 114 -7.49 -2.14 -9.01
CA TRP A 114 -6.11 -2.24 -8.52
C TRP A 114 -5.93 -3.35 -7.50
N ARG A 115 -7.04 -3.88 -6.98
CA ARG A 115 -7.21 -4.88 -5.92
C ARG A 115 -7.29 -4.30 -4.50
N TYR A 116 -7.87 -5.10 -3.59
CA TYR A 116 -8.11 -4.73 -2.19
C TYR A 116 -6.82 -4.67 -1.35
N SER A 117 -6.79 -3.79 -0.36
CA SER A 117 -5.62 -3.48 0.48
C SER A 117 -5.68 -4.09 1.88
N ASP A 118 -6.33 -5.24 2.04
CA ASP A 118 -6.52 -5.85 3.35
C ASP A 118 -5.50 -6.97 3.62
N TRP A 119 -5.23 -7.20 4.91
CA TRP A 119 -4.29 -8.22 5.35
C TRP A 119 -4.85 -9.64 5.15
N ASP A 120 -4.15 -10.41 4.33
CA ASP A 120 -4.41 -11.81 4.03
C ASP A 120 -3.28 -12.70 4.58
N GLY A 121 -3.42 -13.06 5.85
CA GLY A 121 -2.52 -13.94 6.57
C GLY A 121 -3.26 -14.93 7.46
N TYR A 122 -2.53 -15.97 7.88
CA TYR A 122 -3.03 -17.00 8.79
C TYR A 122 -2.25 -16.95 10.10
N LYS A 123 -2.97 -16.75 11.21
CA LYS A 123 -2.37 -16.47 12.53
C LYS A 123 -1.38 -15.31 12.41
N GLN A 124 -0.11 -15.53 12.78
CA GLN A 124 0.93 -14.51 12.69
C GLN A 124 1.71 -14.52 11.35
N GLN A 125 1.41 -15.45 10.43
CA GLN A 125 2.16 -15.60 9.19
C GLN A 125 1.58 -14.76 8.04
N LEU A 126 2.46 -14.07 7.33
CA LEU A 126 2.16 -13.46 6.03
C LEU A 126 1.93 -14.58 5.00
N ARG A 127 0.83 -14.52 4.23
CA ARG A 127 0.53 -15.50 3.16
C ARG A 127 0.30 -14.83 1.81
N GLY A 128 -0.78 -14.05 1.69
CA GLY A 128 -1.24 -13.44 0.44
C GLY A 128 -1.15 -11.90 0.39
N SER A 129 -0.85 -11.24 1.52
CA SER A 129 -0.53 -9.81 1.54
C SER A 129 0.26 -9.40 2.78
N GLN A 130 0.74 -8.16 2.79
CA GLN A 130 1.49 -7.57 3.92
C GLN A 130 0.56 -7.13 5.05
N ARG A 131 1.07 -7.13 6.29
CA ARG A 131 0.42 -6.41 7.40
C ARG A 131 0.41 -4.92 7.09
N HIS A 132 -0.54 -4.19 7.63
CA HIS A 132 -0.61 -2.72 7.51
C HIS A 132 -0.73 -2.19 6.07
N ILE A 133 -1.06 -3.05 5.10
CA ILE A 133 -1.26 -2.64 3.71
C ILE A 133 -2.49 -1.73 3.52
N TRP A 134 -3.33 -1.59 4.55
CA TRP A 134 -4.42 -0.60 4.63
C TRP A 134 -3.93 0.83 4.45
N HIS A 135 -2.66 1.13 4.73
CA HIS A 135 -2.04 2.42 4.41
C HIS A 135 -2.16 2.77 2.92
N TRP A 136 -2.19 1.77 2.03
CA TRP A 136 -2.42 1.96 0.61
C TRP A 136 -3.85 2.38 0.29
N ARG A 137 -4.89 1.77 0.90
CA ARG A 137 -6.28 2.26 0.76
C ARG A 137 -6.43 3.68 1.25
N ASP A 138 -5.81 4.02 2.38
CA ASP A 138 -5.85 5.39 2.88
C ASP A 138 -5.18 6.35 1.88
N TRP A 139 -4.05 5.96 1.28
CA TRP A 139 -3.44 6.72 0.18
C TRP A 139 -4.36 6.85 -1.05
N ILE A 140 -5.10 5.80 -1.43
CA ILE A 140 -6.07 5.85 -2.55
C ILE A 140 -7.15 6.90 -2.25
N ILE A 141 -7.79 6.81 -1.08
CA ILE A 141 -8.88 7.70 -0.65
C ILE A 141 -8.38 9.15 -0.58
N GLU A 142 -7.23 9.36 0.06
CA GLU A 142 -6.63 10.69 0.19
C GLU A 142 -6.23 11.28 -1.16
N SER A 143 -5.68 10.48 -2.08
CA SER A 143 -5.29 10.93 -3.42
C SER A 143 -6.51 11.37 -4.23
N LEU A 144 -7.60 10.60 -4.20
CA LEU A 144 -8.86 10.97 -4.86
C LEU A 144 -9.47 12.24 -4.25
N ASN A 145 -9.51 12.35 -2.92
CA ASN A 145 -10.05 13.53 -2.25
C ASN A 145 -9.25 14.79 -2.56
N LYS A 146 -7.92 14.69 -2.63
CA LYS A 146 -7.01 15.79 -3.01
C LYS A 146 -6.97 16.06 -4.52
N ASN A 147 -7.72 15.30 -5.32
CA ASN A 147 -7.70 15.35 -6.78
C ASN A 147 -6.29 15.18 -7.36
N LYS A 148 -5.53 14.21 -6.84
CA LYS A 148 -4.21 13.86 -7.37
C LYS A 148 -4.38 13.39 -8.84
N PRO A 149 -3.55 13.90 -9.77
CA PRO A 149 -3.55 13.44 -11.16
C PRO A 149 -3.44 11.91 -11.26
N TYR A 150 -4.25 11.29 -12.12
CA TYR A 150 -4.31 9.83 -12.23
C TYR A 150 -3.00 9.21 -12.75
N ASP A 151 -2.28 9.88 -13.65
CA ASP A 151 -0.94 9.49 -14.06
C ASP A 151 0.06 9.46 -12.89
N GLN A 152 0.03 10.49 -12.04
CA GLN A 152 0.84 10.53 -10.83
C GLN A 152 0.49 9.37 -9.88
N MET A 153 -0.80 9.04 -9.74
CA MET A 153 -1.22 7.87 -8.96
C MET A 153 -0.62 6.56 -9.52
N ILE A 154 -0.63 6.36 -10.83
CA ILE A 154 -0.03 5.19 -11.49
C ILE A 154 1.49 5.15 -11.23
N MET A 155 2.18 6.29 -11.39
CA MET A 155 3.62 6.39 -11.14
C MET A 155 4.00 6.04 -9.71
N GLU A 156 3.27 6.57 -8.73
CA GLU A 156 3.52 6.26 -7.31
C GLU A 156 3.23 4.79 -6.99
N MET A 157 2.17 4.19 -7.57
CA MET A 157 1.83 2.79 -7.33
C MET A 157 2.90 1.81 -7.83
N LEU A 158 3.47 2.07 -9.01
CA LEU A 158 4.46 1.19 -9.63
C LEU A 158 5.90 1.47 -9.13
N ALA A 159 6.21 2.73 -8.85
CA ALA A 159 7.59 3.19 -8.65
C ALA A 159 7.75 4.26 -7.55
N GLY A 160 6.84 4.34 -6.57
CA GLY A 160 6.92 5.35 -5.51
C GLY A 160 8.22 5.32 -4.72
N ASP A 161 8.84 4.14 -4.56
CA ASP A 161 10.15 3.98 -3.92
C ASP A 161 11.33 4.48 -4.76
N GLU A 162 11.18 4.57 -6.08
CA GLU A 162 12.18 5.15 -6.99
C GLU A 162 11.93 6.67 -7.19
N LEU A 163 10.66 7.08 -7.22
CA LEU A 163 10.24 8.46 -7.45
C LEU A 163 10.44 9.36 -6.22
N ALA A 164 10.09 8.89 -5.04
CA ALA A 164 10.17 9.64 -3.79
C ALA A 164 10.62 8.73 -2.63
N PRO A 165 11.89 8.27 -2.64
CA PRO A 165 12.39 7.21 -1.77
C PRO A 165 12.32 7.48 -0.26
N THR A 166 12.10 8.72 0.16
CA THR A 166 12.05 9.15 1.56
C THR A 166 10.70 9.74 1.97
N ASP A 167 9.74 9.84 1.05
CA ASP A 167 8.42 10.39 1.35
C ASP A 167 7.43 9.27 1.74
N PRO A 168 7.13 9.09 3.04
CA PRO A 168 6.21 8.05 3.47
C PRO A 168 4.81 8.23 2.87
N GLN A 169 4.41 9.45 2.47
CA GLN A 169 3.11 9.69 1.83
C GLN A 169 3.02 9.00 0.47
N VAL A 170 4.09 9.05 -0.32
CA VAL A 170 4.19 8.38 -1.63
C VAL A 170 4.44 6.89 -1.47
N LEU A 171 5.27 6.47 -0.52
CA LEU A 171 5.64 5.06 -0.34
C LEU A 171 4.43 4.14 -0.05
N ARG A 172 3.36 4.67 0.56
CA ARG A 172 2.08 3.96 0.73
C ARG A 172 1.49 3.44 -0.58
N ALA A 173 1.73 4.14 -1.70
CA ALA A 173 1.26 3.75 -3.01
C ALA A 173 1.84 2.42 -3.50
N THR A 174 3.08 2.09 -3.09
CA THR A 174 3.74 0.82 -3.43
C THR A 174 3.03 -0.41 -2.85
N GLY A 175 1.97 -0.21 -2.06
CA GLY A 175 0.98 -1.22 -1.73
C GLY A 175 0.44 -1.97 -2.94
N PHE A 176 0.33 -1.34 -4.12
CA PHE A 176 -0.02 -2.03 -5.37
C PHE A 176 0.94 -3.18 -5.69
N ILE A 177 2.25 -2.94 -5.56
CA ILE A 177 3.27 -3.99 -5.74
C ILE A 177 3.23 -4.99 -4.58
N ALA A 178 3.18 -4.47 -3.35
CA ALA A 178 3.25 -5.27 -2.14
C ALA A 178 2.07 -6.24 -1.97
N ARG A 179 0.91 -5.91 -2.54
CA ARG A 179 -0.30 -6.72 -2.49
C ARG A 179 -0.18 -8.05 -3.24
N ASN A 180 0.77 -8.16 -4.17
CA ASN A 180 0.99 -9.39 -4.94
C ASN A 180 1.90 -10.39 -4.22
N TYR A 181 2.30 -10.11 -2.98
CA TYR A 181 3.14 -11.02 -2.20
C TYR A 181 2.53 -12.42 -2.08
N HIS A 182 3.36 -13.42 -2.30
CA HIS A 182 2.99 -14.82 -2.13
C HIS A 182 4.09 -15.59 -1.40
N LYS A 183 3.77 -16.12 -0.21
CA LYS A 183 4.78 -16.71 0.70
C LYS A 183 5.60 -17.85 0.08
N SER A 184 4.98 -18.75 -0.69
CA SER A 184 5.60 -20.03 -1.06
C SER A 184 6.14 -20.10 -2.49
N ASN A 185 5.79 -19.15 -3.35
CA ASN A 185 6.22 -19.16 -4.74
C ASN A 185 6.32 -17.72 -5.26
N ARG A 186 7.55 -17.32 -5.62
CA ARG A 186 7.88 -16.02 -6.18
C ARG A 186 7.33 -15.81 -7.59
N ASN A 187 7.25 -16.85 -8.41
CA ASN A 187 6.71 -16.75 -9.77
C ASN A 187 5.23 -16.37 -9.74
N ILE A 188 4.43 -16.90 -8.79
CA ILE A 188 3.02 -16.49 -8.60
C ILE A 188 2.91 -14.98 -8.36
N GLN A 189 3.81 -14.41 -7.56
CA GLN A 189 3.85 -12.97 -7.32
C GLN A 189 4.20 -12.17 -8.58
N LEU A 190 5.19 -12.63 -9.35
CA LEU A 190 5.63 -11.95 -10.57
C LEU A 190 4.59 -12.04 -11.69
N ASP A 191 3.96 -13.20 -11.85
CA ASP A 191 2.85 -13.40 -12.78
C ASP A 191 1.68 -12.47 -12.43
N ALA A 192 1.31 -12.37 -11.15
CA ALA A 192 0.26 -11.47 -10.69
C ALA A 192 0.61 -9.99 -10.97
N LEU A 193 1.87 -9.59 -10.82
CA LEU A 193 2.29 -8.23 -11.15
C LEU A 193 2.14 -7.91 -12.64
N VAL A 194 2.54 -8.83 -13.53
CA VAL A 194 2.34 -8.67 -14.98
C VAL A 194 0.85 -8.61 -15.31
N GLU A 195 0.07 -9.56 -14.79
CA GLU A 195 -1.37 -9.66 -15.02
C GLU A 195 -2.12 -8.41 -14.57
N HIS A 196 -1.95 -8.00 -13.31
CA HIS A 196 -2.72 -6.89 -12.75
C HIS A 196 -2.27 -5.54 -13.28
N THR A 197 -0.98 -5.35 -13.58
CA THR A 197 -0.52 -4.14 -14.26
C THR A 197 -1.11 -4.07 -15.67
N GLY A 198 -1.07 -5.16 -16.43
CA GLY A 198 -1.61 -5.23 -17.79
C GLY A 198 -3.12 -4.98 -17.82
N LYS A 199 -3.89 -5.63 -16.94
CA LYS A 199 -5.35 -5.45 -16.86
C LYS A 199 -5.75 -4.07 -16.36
N ALA A 200 -5.13 -3.59 -15.28
CA ALA A 200 -5.54 -2.34 -14.64
C ALA A 200 -5.21 -1.09 -15.46
N PHE A 201 -4.05 -1.08 -16.14
CA PHE A 201 -3.55 0.14 -16.78
C PHE A 201 -3.47 0.08 -18.30
N LEU A 202 -3.49 -1.12 -18.90
CA LEU A 202 -3.46 -1.28 -20.36
C LEU A 202 -4.74 -1.93 -20.90
N GLY A 203 -5.53 -2.58 -20.04
CA GLY A 203 -6.66 -3.39 -20.47
C GLY A 203 -6.20 -4.53 -21.38
N LEU A 204 -5.05 -5.15 -21.09
CA LEU A 204 -4.51 -6.26 -21.86
C LEU A 204 -4.38 -7.50 -20.98
N THR A 205 -4.61 -8.67 -21.57
CA THR A 205 -4.47 -9.95 -20.87
C THR A 205 -3.19 -10.67 -21.29
N PHE A 206 -2.21 -10.68 -20.40
CA PHE A 206 -0.90 -11.29 -20.66
C PHE A 206 -0.86 -12.79 -20.33
N ASN A 207 -1.84 -13.33 -19.59
CA ASN A 207 -1.79 -14.68 -19.03
C ASN A 207 -1.57 -15.80 -20.05
N CYS A 208 -2.18 -15.72 -21.25
CA CYS A 208 -1.95 -16.72 -22.29
C CYS A 208 -0.50 -16.67 -22.81
N ALA A 209 0.08 -15.47 -22.86
CA ALA A 209 1.47 -15.22 -23.28
C ALA A 209 2.51 -15.81 -22.30
N LYS A 210 2.12 -16.35 -21.14
CA LYS A 210 3.05 -17.08 -20.27
C LYS A 210 3.57 -18.35 -20.92
N CYS A 211 2.70 -19.12 -21.58
CA CYS A 211 3.01 -20.46 -22.07
C CYS A 211 3.25 -20.54 -23.58
N HIS A 212 2.66 -19.64 -24.36
CA HIS A 212 2.75 -19.59 -25.82
C HIS A 212 2.36 -18.19 -26.29
N ASP A 213 2.65 -17.81 -27.53
CA ASP A 213 2.21 -16.51 -28.07
C ASP A 213 0.70 -16.33 -27.91
N HIS A 214 0.29 -15.13 -27.52
CA HIS A 214 -1.11 -14.86 -27.25
C HIS A 214 -1.96 -15.18 -28.48
N LYS A 215 -3.10 -15.86 -28.26
CA LYS A 215 -3.89 -16.46 -29.35
C LYS A 215 -4.47 -15.44 -30.34
N PHE A 216 -4.71 -14.21 -29.89
CA PHE A 216 -5.43 -13.18 -30.66
C PHE A 216 -4.65 -11.88 -30.73
N ASP A 217 -4.28 -11.30 -29.59
CA ASP A 217 -3.45 -10.11 -29.52
C ASP A 217 -2.00 -10.34 -29.93
N PRO A 218 -1.32 -9.33 -30.51
CA PRO A 218 0.10 -9.37 -30.87
C PRO A 218 0.97 -9.25 -29.62
N ILE A 219 0.91 -10.25 -28.75
CA ILE A 219 1.71 -10.37 -27.53
C ILE A 219 2.42 -11.71 -27.60
N GLU A 220 3.72 -11.67 -27.90
CA GLU A 220 4.56 -12.85 -27.95
C GLU A 220 4.79 -13.41 -26.54
N GLN A 221 5.17 -14.68 -26.45
CA GLN A 221 5.57 -15.28 -25.18
C GLN A 221 6.72 -14.48 -24.54
N ARG A 222 7.69 -14.05 -25.35
CA ARG A 222 8.83 -13.25 -24.89
C ARG A 222 8.37 -11.92 -24.26
N SER A 223 7.32 -11.29 -24.78
CA SER A 223 6.79 -10.03 -24.24
C SER A 223 6.25 -10.18 -22.81
N PHE A 224 5.67 -11.34 -22.46
CA PHE A 224 5.28 -11.62 -21.07
C PHE A 224 6.50 -11.58 -20.14
N TYR A 225 7.58 -12.27 -20.52
CA TYR A 225 8.79 -12.33 -19.71
C TYR A 225 9.58 -11.01 -19.72
N ALA A 226 9.50 -10.22 -20.79
CA ALA A 226 10.07 -8.89 -20.85
C ALA A 226 9.38 -7.93 -19.88
N MET A 227 8.04 -7.96 -19.82
CA MET A 227 7.31 -7.20 -18.81
C MET A 227 7.59 -7.72 -17.39
N ARG A 228 7.69 -9.03 -17.21
CA ARG A 228 8.09 -9.66 -15.94
C ARG A 228 9.46 -9.17 -15.46
N ALA A 229 10.43 -9.04 -16.37
CA ALA A 229 11.80 -8.60 -16.07
C ALA A 229 11.88 -7.19 -15.46
N VAL A 230 10.84 -6.36 -15.62
CA VAL A 230 10.69 -5.09 -14.89
C VAL A 230 10.55 -5.31 -13.39
N PHE A 231 9.82 -6.35 -12.99
CA PHE A 231 9.53 -6.65 -11.60
C PHE A 231 10.54 -7.63 -10.99
N GLU A 232 11.31 -8.39 -11.76
CA GLU A 232 12.23 -9.41 -11.21
C GLU A 232 13.06 -8.91 -10.00
N PRO A 233 13.68 -7.71 -10.04
CA PRO A 233 14.52 -7.22 -8.94
C PRO A 233 13.80 -6.92 -7.62
N HIS A 234 12.47 -6.77 -7.61
CA HIS A 234 11.78 -6.16 -6.47
C HIS A 234 11.72 -7.07 -5.23
N GLY A 235 11.98 -6.54 -4.05
CA GLY A 235 11.63 -7.11 -2.77
C GLY A 235 10.49 -6.32 -2.10
N ILE A 236 10.00 -6.84 -0.98
CA ILE A 236 9.08 -6.13 -0.10
C ILE A 236 9.66 -6.16 1.31
N ARG A 237 9.64 -5.02 1.99
CA ARG A 237 9.98 -4.90 3.41
C ARG A 237 8.94 -4.05 4.12
N THR A 238 9.00 -4.02 5.46
CA THR A 238 8.14 -3.16 6.27
C THR A 238 9.01 -2.16 7.03
N ASP A 239 8.83 -0.87 6.73
CA ASP A 239 9.57 0.21 7.36
C ASP A 239 8.93 0.57 8.72
N GLN A 240 9.75 0.98 9.69
CA GLN A 240 9.28 1.41 11.01
C GLN A 240 8.54 2.74 10.95
N LEU A 241 7.52 2.90 11.79
CA LEU A 241 6.79 4.17 11.96
C LEU A 241 7.28 4.93 13.20
N PRO A 242 7.11 6.27 13.27
CA PRO A 242 7.47 7.04 14.44
C PRO A 242 6.80 6.53 15.72
N GLY A 243 7.61 6.26 16.75
CA GLY A 243 7.13 5.80 18.06
C GLY A 243 6.88 4.29 18.14
N GLN A 244 7.08 3.53 17.06
CA GLN A 244 6.91 2.07 17.05
C GLN A 244 8.04 1.38 16.28
N SER A 245 8.87 0.61 16.98
CA SER A 245 9.94 -0.19 16.35
C SER A 245 9.43 -1.55 15.88
N ASP A 246 8.38 -2.10 16.53
CA ASP A 246 7.82 -3.39 16.18
C ASP A 246 6.89 -3.26 14.97
N VAL A 247 7.44 -3.59 13.81
CA VAL A 247 6.73 -3.58 12.52
C VAL A 247 5.55 -4.56 12.46
N ALA A 248 5.48 -5.55 13.36
CA ALA A 248 4.31 -6.41 13.48
C ALA A 248 3.12 -5.66 14.09
N LEU A 249 3.38 -4.70 14.99
CA LEU A 249 2.36 -3.85 15.63
C LEU A 249 1.99 -2.65 14.75
N ALA A 250 2.96 -1.94 14.18
CA ALA A 250 2.73 -0.88 13.21
C ALA A 250 3.94 -0.70 12.29
N GLY A 251 3.69 -0.62 10.99
CA GLY A 251 4.76 -0.48 9.99
C GLY A 251 4.21 -0.12 8.63
N LEU A 252 5.09 0.30 7.72
CA LEU A 252 4.74 0.67 6.36
C LEU A 252 5.32 -0.34 5.36
N PRO A 253 4.48 -1.19 4.73
CA PRO A 253 4.92 -2.05 3.65
C PRO A 253 5.42 -1.23 2.46
N ARG A 254 6.58 -1.60 1.94
CA ARG A 254 7.24 -0.89 0.86
C ARG A 254 7.88 -1.88 -0.11
N ALA A 255 7.65 -1.66 -1.40
CA ALA A 255 8.45 -2.29 -2.46
C ALA A 255 9.80 -1.57 -2.63
N TYR A 256 10.84 -2.31 -2.98
CA TYR A 256 12.16 -1.79 -3.30
C TYR A 256 12.88 -2.76 -4.24
N ASP A 257 13.96 -2.36 -4.91
CA ASP A 257 14.78 -3.32 -5.67
C ASP A 257 15.80 -4.00 -4.74
N ALA A 258 15.67 -5.31 -4.57
CA ALA A 258 16.51 -6.12 -3.69
C ALA A 258 17.66 -6.81 -4.43
N GLN A 259 17.43 -7.21 -5.69
CA GLN A 259 18.38 -8.01 -6.47
C GLN A 259 18.48 -7.51 -7.91
N LEU A 260 19.35 -6.52 -8.15
CA LEU A 260 19.45 -5.83 -9.44
C LEU A 260 19.92 -6.71 -10.59
N ASP A 261 20.78 -7.69 -10.28
CA ASP A 261 21.46 -8.52 -11.28
C ASP A 261 20.74 -9.85 -11.53
N THR A 262 19.54 -10.06 -10.96
CA THR A 262 18.79 -11.31 -11.16
C THR A 262 18.35 -11.42 -12.62
N PRO A 263 18.81 -12.45 -13.36
CA PRO A 263 18.38 -12.68 -14.73
C PRO A 263 16.92 -13.14 -14.74
N THR A 264 16.18 -12.75 -15.79
CA THR A 264 14.83 -13.24 -16.04
C THR A 264 14.89 -14.29 -17.15
N TYR A 265 14.29 -15.45 -16.93
CA TYR A 265 14.26 -16.53 -17.91
C TYR A 265 12.84 -16.81 -18.37
N MET A 266 12.70 -17.10 -19.66
CA MET A 266 11.48 -17.69 -20.19
C MET A 266 11.35 -19.14 -19.70
N PHE A 267 10.13 -19.59 -19.45
CA PHE A 267 9.87 -20.98 -19.08
C PHE A 267 9.28 -21.75 -20.25
N LEU A 268 9.76 -22.98 -20.47
CA LEU A 268 9.26 -23.82 -21.54
C LEU A 268 7.78 -24.13 -21.29
N ARG A 269 6.90 -23.62 -22.16
CA ARG A 269 5.43 -23.70 -22.00
C ARG A 269 4.93 -23.17 -20.65
N GLY A 270 5.64 -22.23 -20.04
CA GLY A 270 5.29 -21.65 -18.75
C GLY A 270 5.58 -22.54 -17.54
N ASP A 271 6.23 -23.70 -17.71
CA ASP A 271 6.61 -24.59 -16.60
C ASP A 271 7.85 -24.06 -15.87
N GLU A 272 7.65 -23.53 -14.67
CA GLU A 272 8.69 -22.91 -13.83
C GLU A 272 9.85 -23.86 -13.48
N LYS A 273 9.68 -25.17 -13.67
CA LYS A 273 10.75 -26.16 -13.49
C LYS A 273 11.70 -26.26 -14.68
N LEU A 274 11.35 -25.64 -15.80
CA LEU A 274 12.08 -25.72 -17.07
C LEU A 274 12.45 -24.31 -17.58
N PRO A 275 13.32 -23.57 -16.87
CA PRO A 275 13.84 -22.29 -17.34
C PRO A 275 14.76 -22.46 -18.56
N LEU A 276 14.64 -21.55 -19.52
CA LEU A 276 15.54 -21.43 -20.67
C LEU A 276 16.72 -20.51 -20.29
N GLU A 277 17.71 -21.09 -19.61
CA GLU A 277 18.82 -20.33 -19.00
C GLU A 277 19.81 -19.73 -20.01
N ASP A 278 19.87 -20.28 -21.22
CA ASP A 278 20.81 -19.84 -22.28
C ASP A 278 20.42 -18.50 -22.94
N ASP A 279 19.19 -18.01 -22.73
CA ASP A 279 18.66 -16.77 -23.33
C ASP A 279 17.88 -15.94 -22.29
N PRO A 280 18.58 -15.21 -21.41
CA PRO A 280 17.94 -14.32 -20.45
C PRO A 280 17.18 -13.19 -21.17
N VAL A 281 15.96 -12.93 -20.70
CA VAL A 281 15.06 -11.92 -21.27
C VAL A 281 15.32 -10.56 -20.62
N ALA A 282 15.56 -9.54 -21.44
CA ALA A 282 15.70 -8.17 -20.99
C ALA A 282 14.33 -7.54 -20.68
N ALA A 283 14.32 -6.50 -19.84
CA ALA A 283 13.13 -5.69 -19.62
C ALA A 283 12.84 -4.84 -20.86
N GLU A 284 11.71 -5.10 -21.51
CA GLU A 284 11.25 -4.42 -22.73
C GLU A 284 9.73 -4.30 -22.70
N MET A 285 9.19 -3.39 -23.51
CA MET A 285 7.74 -3.14 -23.63
C MET A 285 7.24 -3.42 -25.04
N LEU A 286 5.92 -3.53 -25.18
CA LEU A 286 5.24 -3.78 -26.45
C LEU A 286 5.58 -2.69 -27.47
N ASP A 287 6.18 -3.10 -28.58
CA ASP A 287 6.72 -2.23 -29.65
C ASP A 287 5.65 -1.46 -30.43
N TRP A 288 4.45 -2.03 -30.53
CA TRP A 288 3.31 -1.42 -31.20
C TRP A 288 2.62 -0.32 -30.38
N ILE A 289 3.00 -0.14 -29.11
CA ILE A 289 2.60 1.05 -28.34
C ILE A 289 3.67 2.12 -28.57
N PRO A 290 3.31 3.29 -29.13
CA PRO A 290 4.26 4.30 -29.59
C PRO A 290 4.81 5.15 -28.42
N SER A 291 5.37 4.50 -27.41
CA SER A 291 5.92 5.10 -26.20
C SER A 291 7.31 4.52 -25.91
N ASP A 292 8.23 5.37 -25.46
CA ASP A 292 9.63 5.00 -25.28
C ASP A 292 9.84 4.39 -23.88
N PHE A 293 10.26 3.13 -23.83
CA PHE A 293 10.67 2.46 -22.59
C PHE A 293 12.19 2.50 -22.45
N GLN A 294 12.70 3.31 -21.51
CA GLN A 294 14.13 3.51 -21.28
C GLN A 294 14.46 3.45 -19.78
N PRO A 295 14.79 2.27 -19.23
CA PRO A 295 15.16 2.12 -17.82
C PRO A 295 16.49 2.80 -17.52
N THR A 296 16.52 3.62 -16.46
CA THR A 296 17.73 4.33 -16.00
C THR A 296 17.91 4.09 -14.50
N PRO A 297 19.05 3.56 -14.03
CA PRO A 297 19.26 3.34 -12.60
C PRO A 297 19.07 4.60 -11.78
N VAL A 298 18.40 4.49 -10.63
CA VAL A 298 18.10 5.62 -9.74
C VAL A 298 18.98 5.55 -8.51
N ASP A 299 19.75 6.61 -8.23
CA ASP A 299 20.51 6.71 -6.98
C ASP A 299 19.55 6.92 -5.80
N LEU A 300 19.65 6.06 -4.79
CA LEU A 300 18.78 6.10 -3.62
C LEU A 300 19.49 6.79 -2.44
N PRO A 301 18.78 7.60 -1.65
CA PRO A 301 19.32 8.18 -0.42
C PRO A 301 19.59 7.09 0.63
N LEU A 302 20.54 7.36 1.53
CA LEU A 302 21.00 6.41 2.56
C LEU A 302 19.86 5.82 3.38
N GLU A 303 18.92 6.65 3.81
CA GLU A 303 17.80 6.21 4.65
C GLU A 303 16.82 5.29 3.91
N SER A 304 16.85 5.30 2.57
CA SER A 304 16.01 4.44 1.74
C SER A 304 16.59 3.04 1.59
N TYR A 305 17.89 2.91 1.29
CA TYR A 305 18.49 1.58 1.13
C TYR A 305 19.04 1.01 2.44
N TYR A 306 19.28 1.81 3.47
CA TYR A 306 19.68 1.35 4.81
C TYR A 306 18.71 1.87 5.90
N PRO A 307 17.54 1.23 6.08
CA PRO A 307 16.43 1.77 6.88
C PRO A 307 16.76 1.95 8.37
N GLU A 308 17.68 1.17 8.92
CA GLU A 308 18.18 1.29 10.30
C GLU A 308 18.89 2.62 10.56
N LEU A 309 19.37 3.29 9.50
CA LEU A 309 19.99 4.61 9.59
C LEU A 309 18.98 5.77 9.44
N SER A 310 17.72 5.47 9.13
CA SER A 310 16.67 6.47 9.06
C SER A 310 16.50 7.20 10.40
N GLN A 311 16.06 8.47 10.34
CA GLN A 311 15.81 9.26 11.54
C GLN A 311 14.72 8.62 12.42
N THR A 312 13.72 7.98 11.80
CA THR A 312 12.66 7.26 12.50
C THR A 312 13.20 6.07 13.28
N ALA A 313 13.93 5.16 12.62
CA ALA A 313 14.53 4.01 13.29
C ALA A 313 15.47 4.44 14.43
N HIS A 314 16.27 5.49 14.20
CA HIS A 314 17.14 6.05 15.22
C HIS A 314 16.39 6.56 16.44
N ARG A 315 15.33 7.37 16.24
CA ARG A 315 14.52 7.91 17.34
C ARG A 315 13.83 6.79 18.12
N ASN A 316 13.28 5.79 17.44
CA ASN A 316 12.62 4.65 18.08
C ASN A 316 13.62 3.87 18.96
N GLN A 317 14.77 3.49 18.40
CA GLN A 317 15.81 2.77 19.14
C GLN A 317 16.33 3.59 20.32
N MET A 318 16.66 4.87 20.13
CA MET A 318 17.11 5.71 21.24
C MET A 318 16.06 5.86 22.34
N ALA A 319 14.78 6.01 22.00
CA ALA A 319 13.71 6.11 22.97
C ALA A 319 13.60 4.84 23.83
N GLU A 320 13.70 3.65 23.21
CA GLU A 320 13.70 2.36 23.91
C GLU A 320 14.90 2.21 24.84
N LYS A 321 16.11 2.50 24.35
CA LYS A 321 17.34 2.41 25.15
C LYS A 321 17.29 3.37 26.34
N GLN A 322 16.85 4.61 26.12
CA GLN A 322 16.69 5.58 27.20
C GLN A 322 15.59 5.19 28.19
N GLN A 323 14.49 4.58 27.74
CA GLN A 323 13.46 4.07 28.63
C GLN A 323 13.98 2.90 29.49
N ALA A 324 14.79 2.01 28.92
CA ALA A 324 15.44 0.93 29.66
C ALA A 324 16.38 1.49 30.75
N VAL A 325 17.19 2.51 30.43
CA VAL A 325 18.03 3.22 31.40
C VAL A 325 17.20 3.84 32.52
N ARG A 326 16.12 4.57 32.19
CA ARG A 326 15.23 5.19 33.19
C ARG A 326 14.63 4.15 34.14
N ARG A 327 14.08 3.06 33.60
CA ARG A 327 13.51 1.97 34.41
C ARG A 327 14.54 1.32 35.32
N ALA A 328 15.76 1.08 34.81
CA ALA A 328 16.84 0.52 35.61
C ALA A 328 17.31 1.48 36.71
N TYR A 329 17.34 2.78 36.42
CA TYR A 329 17.69 3.82 37.39
C TYR A 329 16.65 3.95 38.49
N GLU A 330 15.36 4.00 38.13
CA GLU A 330 14.25 4.03 39.09
C GLU A 330 14.27 2.80 40.00
N ALA A 331 14.42 1.59 39.42
CA ALA A 331 14.51 0.36 40.20
C ALA A 331 15.73 0.36 41.14
N TRP A 332 16.88 0.88 40.70
CA TRP A 332 18.07 1.02 41.55
C TRP A 332 17.86 2.03 42.69
N GLN A 333 17.25 3.18 42.43
CA GLN A 333 16.89 4.17 43.45
C GLN A 333 15.91 3.62 44.48
N GLU A 334 14.85 2.92 44.05
CA GLU A 334 13.92 2.25 44.93
C GLU A 334 14.61 1.17 45.78
N GLY A 335 15.54 0.43 45.21
CA GLY A 335 16.37 -0.55 45.91
C GLY A 335 17.26 0.06 47.00
N LEU A 336 17.77 1.27 46.78
CA LEU A 336 18.54 2.03 47.78
C LEU A 336 17.64 2.64 48.87
N ALA A 337 16.42 3.06 48.53
CA ALA A 337 15.50 3.69 49.48
C ALA A 337 14.86 2.71 50.48
N LYS A 338 14.92 1.40 50.22
CA LYS A 338 14.51 0.38 51.20
C LYS A 338 15.41 0.49 52.43
N LYS A 339 14.81 0.87 53.58
CA LYS A 339 15.53 1.10 54.85
C LYS A 339 16.54 -0.01 55.13
N GLU A 340 17.78 0.38 55.39
CA GLU A 340 18.75 -0.47 56.07
C GLU A 340 18.17 -0.84 57.45
N LEU A 341 18.18 -2.14 57.79
CA LEU A 341 18.01 -2.56 59.17
C LEU A 341 19.07 -1.83 60.01
N PRO A 342 18.70 -1.07 61.06
CA PRO A 342 19.66 -0.32 61.83
C PRO A 342 20.73 -1.25 62.43
N LEU A 343 22.01 -0.92 62.20
CA LEU A 343 23.18 -1.66 62.72
C LEU A 343 23.13 -1.91 64.23
N ALA A 344 22.36 -1.11 64.97
CA ALA A 344 22.23 -1.21 66.42
C ALA A 344 21.32 -2.36 66.90
N GLU A 345 20.56 -3.02 66.02
CA GLU A 345 19.61 -4.10 66.38
C GLU A 345 19.97 -5.47 65.78
N ALA A 346 21.02 -5.58 64.95
CA ALA A 346 21.45 -6.81 64.29
C ALA A 346 22.18 -7.78 65.25
N GLY A 347 21.43 -8.42 66.14
CA GLY A 347 21.94 -9.43 67.07
C GLY A 347 21.68 -10.88 66.65
N ALA A 348 20.77 -11.13 65.70
CA ALA A 348 20.35 -12.47 65.29
C ALA A 348 20.89 -12.85 63.89
N GLU A 349 21.23 -14.13 63.66
CA GLU A 349 21.64 -14.67 62.34
C GLU A 349 20.63 -14.34 61.22
N SER A 350 19.34 -14.21 61.56
CA SER A 350 18.29 -13.81 60.62
C SER A 350 18.45 -12.38 60.08
N ASP A 351 19.02 -11.46 60.87
CA ASP A 351 19.18 -10.05 60.50
C ASP A 351 20.37 -9.86 59.56
N ILE A 352 21.45 -10.63 59.78
CA ILE A 352 22.63 -10.69 58.90
C ILE A 352 22.23 -11.25 57.54
N ALA A 353 21.52 -12.38 57.49
CA ALA A 353 21.06 -12.97 56.24
C ALA A 353 20.08 -12.06 55.46
N ALA A 354 19.30 -11.23 56.16
CA ALA A 354 18.43 -10.24 55.54
C ALA A 354 19.25 -9.07 54.93
N GLN A 355 20.26 -8.56 55.63
CA GLN A 355 21.18 -7.54 55.11
C GLN A 355 21.98 -8.04 53.90
N GLU A 356 22.51 -9.26 53.93
CA GLU A 356 23.22 -9.86 52.79
C GLU A 356 22.34 -9.93 51.54
N LYS A 357 21.10 -10.40 51.68
CA LYS A 357 20.12 -10.43 50.58
C LYS A 357 19.84 -9.04 50.02
N GLN A 358 19.75 -8.03 50.89
CA GLN A 358 19.53 -6.63 50.47
C GLN A 358 20.72 -6.10 49.67
N LEU A 359 21.95 -6.33 50.13
CA LEU A 359 23.17 -5.88 49.43
C LEU A 359 23.32 -6.57 48.06
N VAL A 360 23.05 -7.88 47.99
CA VAL A 360 23.02 -8.63 46.74
C VAL A 360 22.01 -8.06 45.75
N GLU A 361 20.81 -7.73 46.22
CA GLU A 361 19.77 -7.14 45.37
C GLU A 361 20.17 -5.74 44.88
N GLN A 362 20.78 -4.91 45.74
CA GLN A 362 21.31 -3.60 45.33
C GLN A 362 22.40 -3.73 44.26
N GLN A 363 23.30 -4.72 44.40
CA GLN A 363 24.33 -5.00 43.41
C GLN A 363 23.72 -5.50 42.09
N ARG A 364 22.68 -6.35 42.13
CA ARG A 364 21.93 -6.79 40.94
C ARG A 364 21.35 -5.61 40.17
N LEU A 365 20.72 -4.67 40.89
CA LEU A 365 20.12 -3.46 40.32
C LEU A 365 21.17 -2.51 39.74
N ALA A 366 22.33 -2.37 40.42
CA ALA A 366 23.45 -1.59 39.91
C ALA A 366 24.00 -2.16 38.59
N PHE A 367 24.17 -3.49 38.50
CA PHE A 367 24.55 -4.15 37.24
C PHE A 367 23.51 -3.91 36.14
N ALA A 368 22.22 -3.97 36.46
CA ALA A 368 21.16 -3.72 35.48
C ALA A 368 21.22 -2.29 34.92
N LEU A 369 21.46 -1.30 35.77
CA LEU A 369 21.65 0.10 35.35
C LEU A 369 22.91 0.28 34.48
N GLN A 370 24.04 -0.32 34.87
CA GLN A 370 25.28 -0.27 34.11
C GLN A 370 25.11 -0.87 32.71
N VAL A 371 24.50 -2.06 32.62
CA VAL A 371 24.23 -2.75 31.34
C VAL A 371 23.30 -1.92 30.45
N ALA A 372 22.20 -1.38 30.99
CA ALA A 372 21.28 -0.56 30.22
C ALA A 372 21.96 0.73 29.70
N THR A 373 22.81 1.35 30.51
CA THR A 373 23.55 2.56 30.13
C THR A 373 24.56 2.26 29.02
N ALA A 374 25.32 1.17 29.16
CA ALA A 374 26.29 0.74 28.16
C ALA A 374 25.63 0.35 26.82
N ASP A 375 24.46 -0.29 26.85
CA ASP A 375 23.69 -0.63 25.65
C ASP A 375 23.22 0.61 24.87
N SER A 376 22.76 1.65 25.57
CA SER A 376 22.41 2.95 24.98
C SER A 376 23.61 3.63 24.29
N LEU A 377 24.77 3.63 24.96
CA LEU A 377 26.00 4.20 24.42
C LEU A 377 26.53 3.39 23.23
N ALA A 378 26.53 2.06 23.32
CA ALA A 378 26.98 1.16 22.25
C ALA A 378 26.14 1.32 20.99
N TYR A 379 24.81 1.42 21.14
CA TYR A 379 23.94 1.73 20.01
C TYR A 379 24.28 3.09 19.37
N SER A 380 24.41 4.14 20.18
CA SER A 380 24.72 5.50 19.70
C SER A 380 26.05 5.56 18.94
N ALA A 381 27.08 4.88 19.45
CA ALA A 381 28.40 4.82 18.83
C ALA A 381 28.36 4.05 17.49
N ARG A 382 27.68 2.89 17.44
CA ARG A 382 27.49 2.11 16.21
C ARG A 382 26.70 2.88 15.16
N TYR A 383 25.64 3.60 15.55
CA TYR A 383 24.88 4.47 14.66
C TYR A 383 25.75 5.56 14.02
N ALA A 384 26.59 6.24 14.82
CA ALA A 384 27.51 7.25 14.33
C ALA A 384 28.55 6.67 13.36
N ALA A 385 29.12 5.51 13.69
CA ALA A 385 30.10 4.81 12.84
C ALA A 385 29.49 4.38 11.49
N GLU A 386 28.30 3.79 11.50
CA GLU A 386 27.60 3.36 10.28
C GLU A 386 27.24 4.57 9.40
N ARG A 387 26.70 5.64 9.99
CA ARG A 387 26.36 6.84 9.21
C ARG A 387 27.60 7.46 8.57
N ALA A 388 28.74 7.49 9.28
CA ALA A 388 30.03 7.92 8.75
C ALA A 388 30.60 7.00 7.66
N LYS A 389 30.35 5.68 7.77
CA LYS A 389 30.76 4.68 6.78
C LYS A 389 30.05 4.87 5.44
N TYR A 390 28.75 5.10 5.46
CA TYR A 390 27.94 5.22 4.22
C TYR A 390 27.73 6.65 3.73
N THR A 391 28.21 7.67 4.45
CA THR A 391 28.21 9.07 3.96
C THR A 391 29.48 9.32 3.15
N PRO A 392 29.39 9.57 1.81
CA PRO A 392 30.58 9.70 0.95
C PRO A 392 31.50 10.86 1.32
N SER A 393 30.95 11.96 1.85
CA SER A 393 31.70 13.16 2.24
C SER A 393 32.51 13.01 3.54
N THR A 394 32.38 11.90 4.26
CA THR A 394 33.10 11.69 5.53
C THR A 394 34.59 11.40 5.27
N LYS A 395 35.48 12.16 5.93
CA LYS A 395 36.93 11.93 5.89
C LYS A 395 37.30 10.55 6.44
N GLY A 396 38.29 9.90 5.82
CA GLY A 396 38.73 8.55 6.20
C GLY A 396 39.16 8.42 7.66
N GLU A 397 39.91 9.40 8.19
CA GLU A 397 40.35 9.42 9.58
C GLU A 397 39.17 9.51 10.57
N LEU A 398 38.18 10.36 10.28
CA LEU A 398 36.97 10.47 11.11
C LEU A 398 36.16 9.16 11.08
N ARG A 399 36.02 8.54 9.90
CA ARG A 399 35.34 7.24 9.75
C ARG A 399 36.02 6.15 10.58
N ALA A 400 37.35 6.05 10.47
CA ALA A 400 38.16 5.10 11.22
C ALA A 400 38.07 5.34 12.75
N SER A 401 38.12 6.61 13.17
CA SER A 401 37.97 6.99 14.59
C SER A 401 36.60 6.61 15.15
N LEU A 402 35.52 6.86 14.41
CA LEU A 402 34.16 6.49 14.83
C LEU A 402 33.98 4.97 14.90
N ALA A 403 34.56 4.23 13.94
CA ALA A 403 34.55 2.77 13.96
C ALA A 403 35.28 2.20 15.18
N ARG A 404 36.46 2.75 15.54
CA ARG A 404 37.18 2.39 16.78
C ARG A 404 36.37 2.69 18.04
N VAL A 405 35.71 3.85 18.11
CA VAL A 405 34.83 4.18 19.24
C VAL A 405 33.67 3.19 19.34
N ALA A 406 33.00 2.87 18.23
CA ALA A 406 31.91 1.90 18.21
C ALA A 406 32.35 0.52 18.72
N ALA A 407 33.48 0.03 18.24
CA ALA A 407 34.02 -1.26 18.67
C ALA A 407 34.36 -1.29 20.16
N ARG A 408 35.02 -0.26 20.68
CA ARG A 408 35.37 -0.15 22.12
C ARG A 408 34.15 -0.14 23.02
N VAL A 409 33.15 0.69 22.68
CA VAL A 409 31.94 0.83 23.52
C VAL A 409 31.09 -0.45 23.45
N GLU A 410 31.02 -1.11 22.29
CA GLU A 410 30.35 -2.40 22.15
C GLU A 410 31.05 -3.51 22.96
N HIS A 411 32.37 -3.62 22.91
CA HIS A 411 33.10 -4.58 23.73
C HIS A 411 32.88 -4.36 25.23
N GLU A 412 32.89 -3.11 25.69
CA GLU A 412 32.61 -2.78 27.09
C GLU A 412 31.18 -3.17 27.49
N GLN A 413 30.21 -2.91 26.61
CA GLN A 413 28.83 -3.34 26.81
C GLN A 413 28.72 -4.86 26.93
N GLN A 414 29.38 -5.61 26.05
CA GLN A 414 29.41 -7.08 26.10
C GLN A 414 30.06 -7.59 27.40
N ARG A 415 31.14 -6.93 27.84
CA ARG A 415 31.84 -7.27 29.09
C ARG A 415 30.95 -7.04 30.31
N LEU A 416 30.24 -5.91 30.39
CA LEU A 416 29.29 -5.62 31.48
C LEU A 416 28.13 -6.63 31.51
N VAL A 417 27.60 -7.02 30.33
CA VAL A 417 26.59 -8.09 30.24
C VAL A 417 27.17 -9.42 30.74
N GLY A 418 28.41 -9.76 30.37
CA GLY A 418 29.10 -10.95 30.86
C GLY A 418 29.31 -10.92 32.37
N GLN A 419 29.73 -9.80 32.95
CA GLN A 419 29.89 -9.62 34.40
C GLN A 419 28.57 -9.77 35.16
N GLN A 420 27.49 -9.15 34.65
CA GLN A 420 26.15 -9.32 35.21
C GLN A 420 25.72 -10.79 35.16
N LYS A 421 25.97 -11.48 34.05
CA LYS A 421 25.64 -12.90 33.90
C LYS A 421 26.39 -13.77 34.91
N VAL A 422 27.70 -13.58 35.07
CA VAL A 422 28.51 -14.27 36.09
C VAL A 422 27.93 -14.01 37.47
N PHE A 423 27.67 -12.75 37.83
CA PHE A 423 27.04 -12.39 39.11
C PHE A 423 25.71 -13.13 39.35
N LEU A 424 24.80 -13.14 38.36
CA LEU A 424 23.51 -13.84 38.46
C LEU A 424 23.68 -15.36 38.60
N GLN A 425 24.66 -15.97 37.92
CA GLN A 425 24.93 -17.40 38.04
C GLN A 425 25.59 -17.76 39.38
N THR A 426 26.44 -16.91 39.93
CA THR A 426 26.97 -17.06 41.29
C THR A 426 25.83 -17.08 42.30
N GLN A 427 24.89 -16.13 42.21
CA GLN A 427 23.70 -16.11 43.07
C GLN A 427 22.81 -17.36 42.91
N ALA A 428 22.65 -17.86 41.68
CA ALA A 428 21.90 -19.10 41.43
C ALA A 428 22.58 -20.33 42.04
N LEU A 429 23.91 -20.40 42.01
CA LEU A 429 24.69 -21.46 42.65
C LEU A 429 24.58 -21.40 44.18
N ASP A 430 24.69 -20.22 44.76
CA ASP A 430 24.55 -20.04 46.22
C ASP A 430 23.12 -20.36 46.68
N ALA A 431 22.10 -19.99 45.90
CA ALA A 431 20.72 -20.40 46.15
C ALA A 431 20.53 -21.92 46.06
N ALA A 432 21.15 -22.59 45.08
CA ALA A 432 21.10 -24.05 44.96
C ALA A 432 21.83 -24.75 46.12
N ARG A 433 22.95 -24.19 46.58
CA ARG A 433 23.68 -24.66 47.77
C ARG A 433 22.83 -24.49 49.02
N ASN A 434 22.06 -23.43 49.15
CA ASN A 434 21.27 -23.12 50.33
C ASN A 434 19.81 -23.64 50.28
N SER A 435 19.45 -24.44 49.26
CA SER A 435 18.07 -24.93 49.11
C SER A 435 17.69 -25.97 50.18
N SER A 436 16.44 -25.92 50.63
CA SER A 436 15.84 -26.89 51.57
C SER A 436 15.29 -28.14 50.86
N GLU A 437 15.89 -28.53 49.74
CA GLU A 437 15.43 -29.65 48.93
C GLU A 437 15.61 -30.98 49.70
N ALA A 438 14.49 -31.65 50.03
CA ALA A 438 14.50 -32.84 50.90
C ALA A 438 15.26 -34.04 50.30
N VAL A 439 15.46 -34.07 48.98
CA VAL A 439 16.15 -35.16 48.28
C VAL A 439 17.56 -34.71 47.94
N ALA A 440 18.56 -35.27 48.63
CA ALA A 440 19.98 -34.93 48.45
C ALA A 440 20.46 -35.00 46.99
N ALA A 441 20.00 -36.02 46.23
CA ALA A 441 20.32 -36.15 44.81
C ALA A 441 19.76 -35.00 43.95
N LYS A 442 18.58 -34.46 44.28
CA LYS A 442 18.00 -33.30 43.57
C LYS A 442 18.76 -32.01 43.88
N ARG A 443 19.17 -31.82 45.14
CA ARG A 443 20.02 -30.69 45.54
C ARG A 443 21.38 -30.73 44.83
N GLN A 444 22.03 -31.90 44.80
CA GLN A 444 23.31 -32.06 44.10
C GLN A 444 23.17 -31.80 42.60
N ALA A 445 22.13 -32.33 41.95
CA ALA A 445 21.87 -32.06 40.53
C ALA A 445 21.64 -30.57 40.23
N ALA A 446 20.98 -29.83 41.14
CA ALA A 446 20.79 -28.39 41.01
C ALA A 446 22.13 -27.63 41.16
N ILE A 447 22.98 -28.04 42.10
CA ILE A 447 24.33 -27.49 42.29
C ILE A 447 25.19 -27.74 41.05
N ASP A 448 25.21 -28.97 40.53
CA ASP A 448 26.01 -29.34 39.35
C ASP A 448 25.58 -28.52 38.14
N LYS A 449 24.26 -28.33 37.95
CA LYS A 449 23.70 -27.50 36.89
C LYS A 449 24.10 -26.04 37.02
N ALA A 450 23.98 -25.45 38.21
CA ALA A 450 24.34 -24.05 38.46
C ALA A 450 25.85 -23.82 38.36
N SER A 451 26.66 -24.76 38.85
CA SER A 451 28.13 -24.75 38.75
C SER A 451 28.58 -24.77 37.30
N LYS A 452 27.98 -25.66 36.48
CA LYS A 452 28.23 -25.69 35.04
C LYS A 452 27.85 -24.36 34.36
N ALA A 453 26.69 -23.81 34.68
CA ALA A 453 26.23 -22.53 34.11
C ALA A 453 27.13 -21.34 34.50
N LEU A 454 27.66 -21.32 35.73
CA LEU A 454 28.64 -20.33 36.19
C LEU A 454 29.96 -20.49 35.42
N SER A 455 30.49 -21.71 35.35
CA SER A 455 31.73 -22.00 34.62
C SER A 455 31.64 -21.60 33.14
N GLU A 456 30.52 -21.88 32.49
CA GLU A 456 30.26 -21.44 31.11
C GLU A 456 30.19 -19.91 30.98
N ALA A 457 29.59 -19.22 31.96
CA ALA A 457 29.52 -17.76 31.96
C ALA A 457 30.89 -17.10 32.18
N GLU A 458 31.72 -17.65 33.08
CA GLU A 458 33.09 -17.22 33.32
C GLU A 458 33.98 -17.43 32.10
N GLU A 459 33.87 -18.59 31.45
CA GLU A 459 34.60 -18.87 30.21
C GLU A 459 34.19 -17.91 29.08
N GLN A 460 32.89 -17.59 28.97
CA GLN A 460 32.38 -16.60 28.02
C GLN A 460 32.93 -15.20 28.30
N LEU A 461 32.95 -14.78 29.57
CA LEU A 461 33.51 -13.48 29.96
C LEU A 461 35.02 -13.42 29.71
N ALA A 462 35.76 -14.49 29.99
CA ALA A 462 37.22 -14.57 29.79
C ALA A 462 37.64 -14.48 28.30
N LYS A 463 36.73 -14.82 27.38
CA LYS A 463 36.95 -14.69 25.92
C LYS A 463 36.79 -13.25 25.42
N LEU A 464 36.15 -12.37 26.20
CA LEU A 464 35.94 -10.98 25.80
C LEU A 464 37.22 -10.16 26.04
N PRO A 465 37.56 -9.22 25.14
CA PRO A 465 38.76 -8.40 25.29
C PRO A 465 38.70 -7.57 26.58
N VAL A 466 39.77 -7.65 27.37
CA VAL A 466 39.87 -6.98 28.69
C VAL A 466 40.27 -5.51 28.53
N THR A 467 40.96 -5.14 27.45
CA THR A 467 41.43 -3.78 27.21
C THR A 467 40.50 -3.04 26.24
N LEU A 468 40.14 -1.81 26.64
CA LEU A 468 39.53 -0.82 25.76
C LEU A 468 40.51 -0.37 24.66
N ASP A 469 41.79 -0.71 24.75
CA ASP A 469 42.85 -0.37 23.79
C ASP A 469 42.87 -1.31 22.56
N CYS A 470 41.69 -1.70 22.07
CA CYS A 470 41.64 -2.30 20.74
C CYS A 470 41.74 -1.17 19.69
N ASP A 471 42.75 -1.24 18.82
CA ASP A 471 42.77 -0.48 17.55
C ASP A 471 41.81 -1.09 16.51
N CYS A 472 40.75 -1.75 16.99
CA CYS A 472 39.84 -2.52 16.17
C CYS A 472 38.72 -1.64 15.60
N GLU A 473 38.53 -1.70 14.28
CA GLU A 473 37.44 -0.99 13.58
C GLU A 473 36.21 -1.86 13.35
N LYS A 474 36.19 -3.08 13.91
CA LYS A 474 35.11 -4.05 13.74
C LYS A 474 34.09 -3.90 14.86
N TYR A 475 32.85 -3.64 14.48
CA TYR A 475 31.68 -3.58 15.35
C TYR A 475 30.51 -4.29 14.65
N THR A 476 29.47 -4.65 15.40
CA THR A 476 28.27 -5.29 14.84
C THR A 476 27.46 -4.26 14.03
N PRO A 477 27.22 -4.48 12.72
CA PRO A 477 26.35 -3.61 11.93
C PRO A 477 24.93 -3.52 12.50
N LEU A 478 24.26 -2.38 12.30
CA LEU A 478 22.88 -2.20 12.77
C LEU A 478 21.87 -3.04 11.96
N GLY A 479 22.19 -3.33 10.71
CA GLY A 479 21.39 -4.16 9.80
C GLY A 479 22.15 -4.43 8.49
N ALA A 480 21.43 -4.89 7.49
CA ALA A 480 21.97 -5.14 6.16
C ALA A 480 21.41 -4.10 5.17
N PRO A 481 22.26 -3.28 4.53
CA PRO A 481 21.78 -2.35 3.51
C PRO A 481 21.31 -3.10 2.26
N ALA A 482 20.24 -2.60 1.66
CA ALA A 482 19.83 -2.92 0.29
C ALA A 482 20.77 -2.24 -0.73
N PRO A 483 20.65 -2.55 -2.03
CA PRO A 483 21.39 -1.84 -3.07
C PRO A 483 21.17 -0.32 -3.01
N ALA A 484 22.27 0.45 -3.13
CA ALA A 484 22.23 1.92 -3.08
C ALA A 484 21.62 2.56 -4.35
N LYS A 485 21.31 1.75 -5.36
CA LYS A 485 20.62 2.15 -6.58
C LYS A 485 19.43 1.24 -6.80
N SER A 486 18.37 1.75 -7.41
CA SER A 486 17.33 0.90 -8.02
C SER A 486 17.64 0.67 -9.50
N SER A 487 16.99 -0.33 -10.10
CA SER A 487 17.11 -0.63 -11.53
C SER A 487 16.47 0.45 -12.42
N GLY A 488 15.51 1.20 -11.88
CA GLY A 488 14.72 2.19 -12.62
C GLY A 488 13.75 1.58 -13.64
N ARG A 489 13.62 0.25 -13.67
CA ARG A 489 12.74 -0.46 -14.61
C ARG A 489 11.29 -0.16 -14.32
N ARG A 490 10.90 -0.08 -13.03
CA ARG A 490 9.53 0.19 -12.61
C ARG A 490 9.12 1.63 -12.91
N LEU A 491 10.01 2.61 -12.67
CA LEU A 491 9.77 4.00 -13.04
C LEU A 491 9.67 4.18 -14.55
N ALA A 492 10.51 3.50 -15.34
CA ALA A 492 10.41 3.52 -16.79
C ALA A 492 9.09 2.90 -17.30
N LEU A 493 8.64 1.79 -16.71
CA LEU A 493 7.34 1.19 -17.03
C LEU A 493 6.21 2.16 -16.70
N ALA A 494 6.26 2.79 -15.53
CA ALA A 494 5.22 3.70 -15.11
C ALA A 494 5.12 4.92 -16.05
N ARG A 495 6.25 5.50 -16.44
CA ARG A 495 6.31 6.57 -17.45
C ARG A 495 5.77 6.12 -18.81
N TRP A 496 6.11 4.90 -19.24
CA TRP A 496 5.62 4.34 -20.49
C TRP A 496 4.10 4.11 -20.49
N ILE A 497 3.52 3.70 -19.35
CA ILE A 497 2.07 3.54 -19.17
C ILE A 497 1.36 4.89 -19.27
N VAL A 498 1.86 5.92 -18.58
CA VAL A 498 1.17 7.23 -18.51
C VAL A 498 1.53 8.18 -19.65
N ASP A 499 2.40 7.76 -20.58
CA ASP A 499 2.76 8.57 -21.74
C ASP A 499 1.50 8.91 -22.55
N PRO A 500 1.25 10.19 -22.89
CA PRO A 500 0.10 10.59 -23.71
C PRO A 500 -0.01 9.88 -25.07
N ARG A 501 1.10 9.34 -25.59
CA ARG A 501 1.15 8.54 -26.82
C ARG A 501 0.60 7.13 -26.62
N ASN A 502 0.52 6.64 -25.38
CA ASN A 502 -0.10 5.37 -25.04
C ASN A 502 -1.64 5.49 -25.11
N PRO A 503 -2.31 4.83 -26.08
CA PRO A 503 -3.73 5.03 -26.31
C PRO A 503 -4.63 4.23 -25.37
N LEU A 504 -4.07 3.40 -24.48
CA LEU A 504 -4.84 2.43 -23.70
C LEU A 504 -5.20 2.96 -22.32
N THR A 505 -4.26 3.57 -21.60
CA THR A 505 -4.41 3.87 -20.18
C THR A 505 -5.57 4.80 -19.88
N ALA A 506 -5.70 5.90 -20.63
CA ALA A 506 -6.84 6.80 -20.47
C ALA A 506 -8.17 6.14 -20.84
N ARG A 507 -8.21 5.32 -21.91
CA ARG A 507 -9.42 4.60 -22.33
C ARG A 507 -9.89 3.59 -21.28
N VAL A 508 -8.96 2.85 -20.66
CA VAL A 508 -9.27 1.88 -19.59
C VAL A 508 -9.87 2.61 -18.39
N ALA A 509 -9.26 3.71 -17.96
CA ALA A 509 -9.75 4.52 -16.85
C ALA A 509 -11.15 5.08 -17.11
N VAL A 510 -11.36 5.70 -18.29
CA VAL A 510 -12.66 6.22 -18.73
C VAL A 510 -13.71 5.12 -18.76
N ASN A 511 -13.39 3.94 -19.29
CA ASN A 511 -14.33 2.83 -19.37
C ASN A 511 -14.79 2.36 -17.99
N HIS A 512 -13.86 2.29 -17.03
CA HIS A 512 -14.17 1.98 -15.65
C HIS A 512 -15.03 3.04 -14.97
N ILE A 513 -14.74 4.33 -15.19
CA ILE A 513 -15.54 5.44 -14.65
C ILE A 513 -16.94 5.44 -15.24
N TRP A 514 -17.05 5.32 -16.56
CA TRP A 514 -18.31 5.30 -17.29
C TRP A 514 -19.22 4.16 -16.82
N MET A 515 -18.66 2.95 -16.70
CA MET A 515 -19.41 1.78 -16.22
C MET A 515 -20.06 2.02 -14.85
N ARG A 516 -19.37 2.70 -13.94
CA ARG A 516 -19.86 2.96 -12.57
C ARG A 516 -20.95 4.04 -12.51
N HIS A 517 -21.03 4.90 -13.53
CA HIS A 517 -22.08 5.90 -13.67
C HIS A 517 -23.31 5.38 -14.43
N PHE A 518 -23.11 4.56 -15.47
CA PHE A 518 -24.19 4.10 -16.36
C PHE A 518 -24.57 2.62 -16.19
N GLY A 519 -23.89 1.87 -15.32
CA GLY A 519 -24.10 0.44 -15.09
C GLY A 519 -23.61 -0.48 -16.21
N ARG A 520 -23.17 0.08 -17.34
CA ARG A 520 -22.61 -0.65 -18.50
C ARG A 520 -21.36 0.06 -19.01
N PRO A 521 -20.29 -0.67 -19.34
CA PRO A 521 -19.08 -0.07 -19.88
C PRO A 521 -19.25 0.33 -21.36
N LEU A 522 -18.38 1.19 -21.88
CA LEU A 522 -18.27 1.49 -23.31
C LEU A 522 -17.64 0.32 -24.07
N VAL A 523 -16.63 -0.31 -23.46
CA VAL A 523 -16.02 -1.56 -23.93
C VAL A 523 -16.47 -2.70 -23.02
N GLU A 524 -17.22 -3.65 -23.57
CA GLU A 524 -17.89 -4.72 -22.80
C GLU A 524 -16.93 -5.51 -21.89
N ASN A 525 -15.74 -5.84 -22.42
CA ASN A 525 -14.67 -6.49 -21.68
C ASN A 525 -13.78 -5.44 -21.00
N VAL A 526 -14.09 -5.13 -19.73
CA VAL A 526 -13.44 -4.03 -19.00
C VAL A 526 -11.94 -4.20 -18.73
N PHE A 527 -11.42 -5.42 -18.82
CA PHE A 527 -10.01 -5.77 -18.59
C PHE A 527 -9.30 -6.28 -19.86
N ASP A 528 -9.98 -6.26 -21.02
CA ASP A 528 -9.45 -6.75 -22.28
C ASP A 528 -9.93 -5.83 -23.44
N PHE A 529 -9.04 -4.98 -23.92
CA PHE A 529 -9.19 -4.07 -25.06
C PHE A 529 -8.52 -4.64 -26.32
N GLY A 530 -8.17 -5.93 -26.26
CA GLY A 530 -7.58 -6.71 -27.31
C GLY A 530 -8.47 -6.89 -28.54
N LEU A 531 -7.94 -7.55 -29.55
CA LEU A 531 -8.59 -7.80 -30.84
C LEU A 531 -9.84 -8.68 -30.74
N ARG A 532 -10.04 -9.39 -29.62
CA ARG A 532 -11.27 -10.16 -29.37
C ARG A 532 -12.44 -9.30 -28.93
N SER A 533 -12.18 -8.11 -28.41
CA SER A 533 -13.23 -7.27 -27.85
C SER A 533 -14.05 -6.64 -28.97
N PRO A 534 -15.39 -6.74 -28.92
CA PRO A 534 -16.24 -6.08 -29.90
C PRO A 534 -15.94 -4.60 -30.00
N GLU A 535 -16.09 -4.03 -31.19
CA GLU A 535 -15.93 -2.60 -31.36
C GLU A 535 -16.98 -1.84 -30.51
N PRO A 536 -16.56 -0.84 -29.72
CA PRO A 536 -17.48 -0.06 -28.90
C PRO A 536 -18.51 0.69 -29.75
N LYS A 537 -19.80 0.51 -29.46
CA LYS A 537 -20.89 1.22 -30.16
C LYS A 537 -20.79 2.74 -30.03
N LEU A 538 -20.16 3.22 -28.96
CA LEU A 538 -19.94 4.63 -28.66
C LEU A 538 -18.44 4.97 -28.61
N VAL A 539 -17.66 4.47 -29.58
CA VAL A 539 -16.21 4.70 -29.65
C VAL A 539 -15.83 6.18 -29.69
N GLU A 540 -16.59 7.03 -30.38
CA GLU A 540 -16.31 8.48 -30.43
C GLU A 540 -16.40 9.12 -29.02
N VAL A 541 -17.29 8.61 -28.14
CA VAL A 541 -17.41 9.08 -26.74
C VAL A 541 -16.22 8.60 -25.91
N LEU A 542 -15.83 7.33 -26.05
CA LEU A 542 -14.66 6.77 -25.36
C LEU A 542 -13.39 7.55 -25.69
N ASP A 543 -13.15 7.77 -26.98
CA ASP A 543 -11.94 8.42 -27.48
C ASP A 543 -11.89 9.89 -27.06
N TRP A 544 -13.01 10.60 -27.16
CA TRP A 544 -13.07 11.98 -26.71
C TRP A 544 -12.82 12.12 -25.21
N LEU A 545 -13.46 11.28 -24.38
CA LEU A 545 -13.25 11.31 -22.92
C LEU A 545 -11.81 10.90 -22.54
N ALA A 546 -11.18 9.99 -23.29
CA ALA A 546 -9.80 9.60 -23.05
C ALA A 546 -8.83 10.76 -23.36
N CYS A 547 -9.04 11.47 -24.47
CA CYS A 547 -8.30 12.69 -24.78
C CYS A 547 -8.55 13.77 -23.71
N GLU A 548 -9.80 13.98 -23.30
CA GLU A 548 -10.15 14.97 -22.28
C GLU A 548 -9.49 14.66 -20.92
N LEU A 549 -9.41 13.39 -20.54
CA LEU A 549 -8.72 12.99 -19.32
C LEU A 549 -7.23 13.37 -19.38
N VAL A 550 -6.55 13.13 -20.50
CA VAL A 550 -5.13 13.51 -20.66
C VAL A 550 -4.98 15.04 -20.73
N ASP A 551 -5.82 15.73 -21.51
CA ASP A 551 -5.76 17.18 -21.73
C ASP A 551 -6.08 18.00 -20.48
N SER A 552 -6.92 17.47 -19.58
CA SER A 552 -7.22 18.08 -18.27
C SER A 552 -6.12 17.86 -17.23
N GLY A 553 -5.03 17.17 -17.59
CA GLY A 553 -3.97 16.82 -16.64
C GLY A 553 -4.34 15.65 -15.74
N TRP A 554 -5.06 14.66 -16.30
CA TRP A 554 -5.48 13.43 -15.61
C TRP A 554 -6.44 13.68 -14.43
N ASP A 555 -7.31 14.68 -14.55
CA ASP A 555 -8.29 15.07 -13.53
C ASP A 555 -9.55 14.17 -13.55
N LEU A 556 -9.64 13.28 -12.56
CA LEU A 556 -10.77 12.35 -12.42
C LEU A 556 -12.06 13.05 -11.98
N LYS A 557 -11.98 14.09 -11.13
CA LYS A 557 -13.16 14.84 -10.68
C LYS A 557 -13.79 15.63 -11.81
N HIS A 558 -12.96 16.24 -12.66
CA HIS A 558 -13.40 16.88 -13.90
C HIS A 558 -14.18 15.91 -14.79
N LEU A 559 -13.64 14.70 -15.01
CA LEU A 559 -14.31 13.69 -15.81
C LEU A 559 -15.64 13.24 -15.20
N HIS A 560 -15.71 13.04 -13.88
CA HIS A 560 -16.98 12.76 -13.20
C HIS A 560 -17.98 13.90 -13.38
N ARG A 561 -17.54 15.15 -13.20
CA ARG A 561 -18.37 16.35 -13.34
C ARG A 561 -18.98 16.44 -14.74
N LEU A 562 -18.19 16.20 -15.80
CA LEU A 562 -18.66 16.16 -17.19
C LEU A 562 -19.74 15.10 -17.40
N ILE A 563 -19.55 13.89 -16.85
CA ILE A 563 -20.48 12.77 -17.01
C ILE A 563 -21.80 13.05 -16.29
N VAL A 564 -21.78 13.41 -15.00
CA VAL A 564 -23.00 13.51 -14.19
C VAL A 564 -23.83 14.76 -14.50
N LEU A 565 -23.23 15.77 -15.13
CA LEU A 565 -23.93 16.97 -15.63
C LEU A 565 -24.46 16.82 -17.06
N SER A 566 -24.17 15.71 -17.76
CA SER A 566 -24.72 15.45 -19.09
C SER A 566 -26.24 15.27 -19.09
N ASP A 567 -26.87 15.57 -20.22
CA ASP A 567 -28.28 15.28 -20.45
C ASP A 567 -28.49 13.77 -20.41
N ALA A 568 -27.59 12.99 -21.01
CA ALA A 568 -27.60 11.52 -20.98
C ALA A 568 -27.70 10.95 -19.56
N TYR A 569 -26.92 11.46 -18.62
CA TYR A 569 -26.99 11.05 -17.22
C TYR A 569 -28.28 11.53 -16.54
N SER A 570 -28.84 12.66 -16.97
CA SER A 570 -30.09 13.23 -16.44
C SER A 570 -31.36 12.53 -16.92
N ARG A 571 -31.30 11.63 -17.93
CA ARG A 571 -32.49 10.99 -18.53
C ARG A 571 -33.31 10.17 -17.53
N ALA A 572 -34.62 10.09 -17.78
CA ALA A 572 -35.52 9.19 -17.10
C ALA A 572 -35.16 7.72 -17.34
N SER A 573 -35.46 6.84 -16.38
CA SER A 573 -35.16 5.40 -16.47
C SER A 573 -36.31 4.54 -17.00
N SER A 574 -37.55 4.97 -16.76
CA SER A 574 -38.75 4.27 -17.25
C SER A 574 -39.29 4.97 -18.48
N VAL A 575 -39.60 4.18 -19.51
CA VAL A 575 -40.64 4.54 -20.47
C VAL A 575 -41.95 4.59 -19.67
N GLY A 576 -42.82 5.59 -19.84
CA GLY A 576 -44.11 5.62 -19.14
C GLY A 576 -45.04 4.47 -19.59
N GLU A 577 -46.36 4.63 -19.47
CA GLU A 577 -47.36 3.64 -19.94
C GLU A 577 -47.28 3.30 -21.45
N ARG A 578 -46.50 4.05 -22.23
CA ARG A 578 -46.26 3.79 -23.66
C ARG A 578 -44.88 3.13 -23.86
N GLN A 579 -44.86 1.94 -24.45
CA GLN A 579 -43.65 1.36 -25.02
C GLN A 579 -43.04 2.37 -26.02
N SER A 580 -41.78 2.75 -25.80
CA SER A 580 -41.06 3.63 -26.72
C SER A 580 -40.71 2.89 -28.00
N GLU A 581 -40.84 3.54 -29.16
CA GLU A 581 -40.31 3.06 -30.45
C GLU A 581 -38.82 2.68 -30.37
N ASN A 582 -38.08 3.31 -29.45
CA ASN A 582 -36.67 2.98 -29.20
C ASN A 582 -36.44 1.54 -28.77
N ILE A 583 -37.41 0.86 -28.14
CA ILE A 583 -37.24 -0.53 -27.69
C ILE A 583 -37.02 -1.45 -28.90
N ALA A 584 -37.66 -1.15 -30.04
CA ALA A 584 -37.47 -1.91 -31.27
C ALA A 584 -36.13 -1.60 -31.96
N LEU A 585 -35.60 -0.39 -31.78
CA LEU A 585 -34.38 0.08 -32.45
C LEU A 585 -33.11 -0.18 -31.63
N ASP A 586 -33.19 -0.08 -30.31
CA ASP A 586 -32.09 -0.24 -29.36
C ASP A 586 -32.63 -0.90 -28.05
N PRO A 587 -32.96 -2.20 -28.10
CA PRO A 587 -33.55 -2.94 -26.98
C PRO A 587 -32.63 -2.97 -25.75
N ASP A 588 -31.32 -3.04 -25.99
CA ASP A 588 -30.28 -3.13 -24.95
C ASP A 588 -29.93 -1.75 -24.36
N ASN A 589 -30.47 -0.66 -24.92
CA ASN A 589 -30.17 0.72 -24.53
C ASN A 589 -28.68 1.07 -24.65
N ASP A 590 -28.02 0.58 -25.70
CA ASP A 590 -26.61 0.83 -25.96
C ASP A 590 -26.33 2.30 -26.32
N LEU A 591 -27.32 3.00 -26.87
CA LEU A 591 -27.23 4.42 -27.21
C LEU A 591 -27.73 5.33 -26.06
N LEU A 592 -27.97 4.75 -24.87
CA LEU A 592 -28.36 5.46 -23.65
C LEU A 592 -29.59 6.37 -23.81
N TRP A 593 -30.56 6.00 -24.64
CA TRP A 593 -31.78 6.79 -24.83
C TRP A 593 -32.63 6.90 -23.56
N ARG A 594 -32.37 6.07 -22.55
CA ARG A 594 -32.84 6.20 -21.16
C ARG A 594 -31.70 5.91 -20.18
N PHE A 595 -31.87 6.26 -18.91
CA PHE A 595 -30.89 5.89 -17.88
C PHE A 595 -31.11 4.45 -17.39
N ASN A 596 -30.03 3.66 -17.26
CA ASN A 596 -30.10 2.28 -16.78
C ASN A 596 -30.41 2.21 -15.27
N VAL A 597 -31.39 1.41 -14.87
CA VAL A 597 -31.62 1.13 -13.45
C VAL A 597 -30.48 0.27 -12.93
N GLN A 598 -29.84 0.71 -11.84
CA GLN A 598 -28.71 0.03 -11.22
C GLN A 598 -29.11 -0.48 -9.84
N ARG A 599 -28.67 -1.69 -9.50
CA ARG A 599 -28.75 -2.22 -8.13
C ARG A 599 -27.72 -1.50 -7.27
N LEU A 600 -28.06 -1.21 -6.01
CA LEU A 600 -27.08 -0.70 -5.05
C LEU A 600 -26.06 -1.79 -4.71
N ASP A 601 -24.79 -1.39 -4.63
CA ASP A 601 -23.73 -2.25 -4.11
C ASP A 601 -24.00 -2.57 -2.62
N ALA A 602 -23.49 -3.72 -2.14
CA ALA A 602 -23.55 -4.09 -0.72
C ALA A 602 -23.13 -2.95 0.23
N GLU A 603 -22.05 -2.24 -0.11
CA GLU A 603 -21.51 -1.13 0.68
C GLU A 603 -22.53 0.01 0.75
N GLN A 604 -23.17 0.33 -0.37
CA GLN A 604 -24.20 1.38 -0.43
C GLN A 604 -25.42 0.97 0.38
N ILE A 605 -25.85 -0.28 0.33
CA ILE A 605 -27.01 -0.76 1.10
C ILE A 605 -26.76 -0.56 2.60
N ARG A 606 -25.64 -1.08 3.11
CA ARG A 606 -25.31 -0.99 4.54
C ARG A 606 -25.09 0.45 4.98
N ASP A 607 -24.23 1.19 4.27
CA ASP A 607 -23.88 2.56 4.64
C ASP A 607 -25.10 3.49 4.56
N SER A 608 -26.01 3.29 3.59
CA SER A 608 -27.24 4.07 3.48
C SER A 608 -28.17 3.87 4.67
N LEU A 609 -28.32 2.63 5.16
CA LEU A 609 -29.16 2.33 6.32
C LEU A 609 -28.63 3.04 7.57
N LEU A 610 -27.31 2.95 7.82
CA LEU A 610 -26.66 3.62 8.94
C LEU A 610 -26.71 5.15 8.82
N ALA A 611 -26.54 5.69 7.60
CA ALA A 611 -26.59 7.13 7.36
C ALA A 611 -28.00 7.70 7.60
N VAL A 612 -29.04 6.99 7.14
CA VAL A 612 -30.44 7.39 7.37
C VAL A 612 -30.81 7.31 8.85
N ALA A 613 -30.25 6.35 9.60
CA ALA A 613 -30.40 6.25 11.05
C ALA A 613 -29.61 7.32 11.82
N GLY A 614 -28.69 8.05 11.17
CA GLY A 614 -27.81 9.02 11.82
C GLY A 614 -26.68 8.40 12.64
N GLU A 615 -26.35 7.13 12.39
CA GLU A 615 -25.37 6.35 13.15
C GLU A 615 -24.03 6.17 12.41
N LEU A 616 -23.98 6.38 11.09
CA LEU A 616 -22.79 6.11 10.27
C LEU A 616 -21.58 6.93 10.73
N ASP A 617 -20.51 6.24 11.13
CA ASP A 617 -19.21 6.85 11.39
C ASP A 617 -18.44 7.07 10.07
N GLY A 618 -18.36 8.34 9.68
CA GLY A 618 -17.66 8.82 8.49
C GLY A 618 -16.20 9.20 8.69
N SER A 619 -15.57 8.89 9.84
CA SER A 619 -14.14 9.19 10.07
C SER A 619 -13.28 8.61 8.94
N LEU A 620 -12.10 9.16 8.68
CA LEU A 620 -11.22 8.69 7.63
C LEU A 620 -10.06 7.86 8.19
N SER A 621 -9.53 6.99 7.34
CA SER A 621 -8.27 6.29 7.59
C SER A 621 -8.30 5.30 8.76
N GLY A 622 -7.18 4.58 8.94
CA GLY A 622 -6.95 3.67 10.07
C GLY A 622 -6.88 2.19 9.66
N PRO A 623 -6.52 1.28 10.57
CA PRO A 623 -6.40 -0.14 10.26
C PRO A 623 -7.73 -0.75 9.79
N ASP A 624 -7.64 -1.86 9.05
CA ASP A 624 -8.81 -2.69 8.77
C ASP A 624 -9.43 -3.21 10.07
N ILE A 625 -10.76 -3.17 10.12
CA ILE A 625 -11.57 -3.69 11.22
C ILE A 625 -11.90 -5.15 10.90
N ASP A 626 -11.92 -6.00 11.92
CA ASP A 626 -12.28 -7.40 11.72
C ASP A 626 -13.70 -7.53 11.12
N PHE A 627 -13.85 -8.37 10.11
CA PHE A 627 -15.08 -8.54 9.34
C PHE A 627 -16.27 -9.02 10.19
N GLU A 628 -16.01 -9.72 11.29
CA GLU A 628 -17.01 -10.18 12.25
C GLU A 628 -17.68 -9.02 13.03
N LEU A 629 -17.06 -7.85 13.05
CA LEU A 629 -17.58 -6.66 13.74
C LEU A 629 -18.47 -5.79 12.85
N GLY A 630 -18.68 -6.19 11.58
CA GLY A 630 -19.46 -5.46 10.59
C GLY A 630 -20.88 -5.08 11.02
N GLU A 631 -21.51 -5.91 11.85
CA GLU A 631 -22.87 -5.69 12.36
C GLU A 631 -22.92 -4.88 13.66
N LYS A 632 -21.77 -4.64 14.30
CA LYS A 632 -21.68 -4.00 15.63
C LYS A 632 -21.11 -2.58 15.57
N ILE A 633 -20.23 -2.32 14.61
CA ILE A 633 -19.53 -1.05 14.49
C ILE A 633 -20.13 -0.27 13.31
N PRO A 634 -20.62 0.98 13.51
CA PRO A 634 -21.27 1.74 12.46
C PRO A 634 -20.28 2.41 11.49
N ARG A 635 -19.05 1.89 11.37
CA ARG A 635 -18.02 2.35 10.43
C ARG A 635 -18.50 2.14 8.99
N ARG A 636 -18.07 3.00 8.04
CA ARG A 636 -18.26 2.71 6.61
C ARG A 636 -17.76 1.33 6.23
N SER A 637 -18.50 0.65 5.36
CA SER A 637 -18.27 -0.76 5.01
C SER A 637 -16.87 -1.03 4.43
N LEU A 638 -16.26 -0.03 3.81
CA LEU A 638 -14.93 -0.07 3.20
C LEU A 638 -13.77 -0.39 4.17
N TYR A 639 -13.96 -0.15 5.47
CA TYR A 639 -12.91 -0.34 6.47
C TYR A 639 -12.93 -1.72 7.11
N PHE A 640 -13.92 -2.57 6.80
CA PHE A 640 -13.91 -3.95 7.27
C PHE A 640 -13.03 -4.78 6.38
N ARG A 641 -12.24 -5.67 7.00
CA ARG A 641 -11.33 -6.59 6.32
C ARG A 641 -12.09 -7.35 5.24
N HIS A 642 -11.58 -7.26 4.01
CA HIS A 642 -12.14 -7.95 2.86
C HIS A 642 -11.05 -8.77 2.16
N ALA A 643 -10.86 -10.00 2.62
CA ALA A 643 -9.88 -10.97 2.10
C ALA A 643 -10.52 -12.31 1.78
N TYR A 644 -9.79 -13.23 1.13
CA TYR A 644 -10.33 -14.47 0.56
C TYR A 644 -11.27 -15.24 1.51
N GLU A 645 -10.84 -15.51 2.74
CA GLU A 645 -11.63 -16.22 3.77
C GLU A 645 -12.27 -15.29 4.82
N LYS A 646 -12.10 -13.97 4.68
CA LYS A 646 -12.44 -12.98 5.71
C LYS A 646 -13.28 -11.89 5.08
N GLN A 647 -14.58 -12.11 5.00
CA GLN A 647 -15.54 -11.19 4.39
C GLN A 647 -16.78 -11.09 5.27
N MET A 648 -17.34 -9.90 5.37
CA MET A 648 -18.56 -9.66 6.14
C MET A 648 -19.74 -10.43 5.49
N PRO A 649 -20.47 -11.28 6.22
CA PRO A 649 -21.55 -12.10 5.65
C PRO A 649 -22.65 -11.29 4.93
N MET A 650 -23.07 -10.17 5.51
CA MET A 650 -24.05 -9.27 4.89
C MET A 650 -23.55 -8.74 3.55
N MET A 651 -22.26 -8.42 3.43
CA MET A 651 -21.69 -7.92 2.19
C MET A 651 -21.72 -8.99 1.10
N VAL A 652 -21.36 -10.23 1.45
CA VAL A 652 -21.38 -11.38 0.54
C VAL A 652 -22.80 -11.65 0.02
N LEU A 653 -23.82 -11.52 0.87
CA LEU A 653 -25.23 -11.70 0.49
C LEU A 653 -25.69 -10.71 -0.59
N PHE A 654 -25.08 -9.52 -0.65
CA PHE A 654 -25.41 -8.47 -1.62
C PHE A 654 -24.32 -8.28 -2.69
N ASP A 655 -23.70 -9.39 -3.12
CA ASP A 655 -22.71 -9.43 -4.20
C ASP A 655 -21.48 -8.55 -3.95
N ALA A 656 -20.86 -8.71 -2.78
CA ALA A 656 -19.55 -8.10 -2.49
C ALA A 656 -18.55 -8.38 -3.63
N ALA A 657 -17.65 -7.42 -3.86
CA ALA A 657 -16.56 -7.62 -4.80
C ALA A 657 -15.72 -8.85 -4.43
N SER A 658 -15.18 -9.55 -5.41
CA SER A 658 -14.15 -10.57 -5.13
C SER A 658 -12.89 -9.87 -4.63
N PRO A 659 -12.32 -10.27 -3.47
CA PRO A 659 -11.09 -9.65 -2.96
C PRO A 659 -9.85 -10.00 -3.80
N ASN A 660 -9.94 -11.05 -4.64
CA ASN A 660 -8.83 -11.49 -5.48
C ASN A 660 -8.74 -10.66 -6.77
N ASP A 661 -9.86 -10.54 -7.47
CA ASP A 661 -10.02 -9.83 -8.75
C ASP A 661 -11.47 -9.42 -8.99
N CYS A 662 -11.75 -8.13 -9.15
CA CYS A 662 -13.11 -7.64 -9.36
C CYS A 662 -13.19 -6.46 -10.33
N TYR A 663 -12.81 -6.65 -11.60
CA TYR A 663 -12.93 -5.58 -12.61
C TYR A 663 -14.39 -5.21 -12.93
N ARG A 664 -15.32 -6.18 -12.78
CA ARG A 664 -16.77 -6.02 -12.93
C ARG A 664 -17.51 -6.98 -12.00
N ARG A 665 -18.41 -6.46 -11.16
CA ARG A 665 -19.28 -7.28 -10.30
C ARG A 665 -20.34 -7.98 -11.15
N ARG A 666 -20.59 -9.26 -10.88
CA ARG A 666 -21.71 -10.01 -11.46
C ARG A 666 -22.82 -10.05 -10.41
N PRO A 667 -23.89 -9.26 -10.56
CA PRO A 667 -24.99 -9.32 -9.61
C PRO A 667 -25.65 -10.70 -9.65
N SER A 668 -26.04 -11.22 -8.50
CA SER A 668 -26.93 -12.39 -8.39
C SER A 668 -28.26 -12.09 -9.08
N ILE A 669 -28.82 -13.12 -9.73
CA ILE A 669 -30.11 -13.08 -10.46
C ILE A 669 -31.26 -12.95 -9.48
#